data_AF-A0AAX0KLX7-F1
#
_entry.id   AF-A0AAX0KLX7-F1
#
_cell.length_a   1.000
_cell.length_b   1.000
_cell.length_c   1.000
_cell.angle_alpha   90.00
_cell.angle_beta   90.00
_cell.angle_gamma   90.00
#
_symmetry.space_group_name_H-M   'P 1'
#
loop_
_entity.id
_entity.type
_entity.pdbx_description
1 polymer ?
#
loop_
_entity_poly.entity_id
_entity_poly.type
_entity_poly.pdbx_seq_one_letter_code
_entity_poly.pdbx_strand_id
1 'polypeptide(L)'
;MVKKLQQLNLPEVYPAVLADFNLNTCGDPDCGNFGVAPDFTIPVFKGKNAAQRQQAAAASIPALTTGLGSYTMSSDDHHPRISEVFEYDGDPVGWDDGRSMECGHQRGNGVCDISFTILSNEHFLEEYYRLLFAGGSLMGPVCGACGARYLANPDEFIFNGTHGKLAAGGNRRRAKPSGFRIIHRPCKGKRGARISVSLDHQAQKQLRDNVRILRCIVNGDSITTMRRVLADPDTGKQIGVSRLYSRIFWLEKTLLAFEQAKLREWKQKEDASERFSHTRIAHDDVTISVNWESRLDRRLTPLQFSVSADIRSGYVFRIDANFDPNVDPVEFIEEHYLDDAGQPTNLRQTYTQKSGISFTVPKMHFQRPSGRLDEAMLFASAEGRWRVFSERVNNAYEKRVDAGIALPPEVQDKLNEAEDKRFQLDQIRQGYFGFHDTDRDFRGSFNGSVVKPTYTKAAHLACLRDMLPKGKITLVGEQEATMVRVVPHVFRGMIDDDMFEWFVISFDKEVSAPKSKERMARFREALEGYKEKVRAVLGEEISDRYLLEQFCAERMSTAFTEARNGVKIPYSIANFQSRQFPQIWIRSPAEYFGETRKIVGFPLLRKKYRDPLKKLAFDQEISDPDLRAALARRALRATVQPVSTFMASLRHRTSPTKRAGGKGSRNGPAYINGAVFNPAVLMAFLNIYRAHYNWFEPRQYKGPGASAGSEAPVEEGMSAIRVPGSDETIEVPKRATTSPVMLTPAMRLGADSVKANGRTRKAPDPRRVLYRPWLYHGTPLWKKFETR
;
A
#
# COMPACT_ATOMS: atom_id res chain seq x y z
N MET A 1 -14.72 14.12 -38.83
CA MET A 1 -15.08 12.70 -38.66
C MET A 1 -13.85 12.02 -38.12
N VAL A 2 -13.87 11.50 -36.88
CA VAL A 2 -12.68 10.92 -36.24
C VAL A 2 -12.43 9.53 -36.82
N LYS A 3 -11.25 9.28 -37.40
CA LYS A 3 -10.88 7.97 -37.94
C LYS A 3 -10.58 6.99 -36.79
N LYS A 4 -10.98 5.73 -36.93
CA LYS A 4 -10.59 4.67 -35.98
C LYS A 4 -9.28 4.02 -36.43
N LEU A 5 -8.44 3.66 -35.47
CA LEU A 5 -7.23 2.89 -35.73
C LEU A 5 -7.51 1.47 -36.24
N GLN A 6 -6.53 0.93 -36.96
CA GLN A 6 -6.49 -0.48 -37.31
C GLN A 6 -6.60 -1.36 -36.06
N GLN A 7 -7.40 -2.43 -36.14
CA GLN A 7 -7.64 -3.32 -35.01
C GLN A 7 -6.37 -4.11 -34.65
N LEU A 8 -5.98 -4.02 -33.38
CA LEU A 8 -4.87 -4.79 -32.79
C LEU A 8 -5.37 -6.14 -32.27
N ASN A 9 -4.52 -7.15 -32.33
CA ASN A 9 -4.81 -8.49 -31.81
C ASN A 9 -4.09 -8.73 -30.49
N LEU A 10 -4.67 -9.58 -29.63
CA LEU A 10 -4.08 -9.93 -28.33
C LEU A 10 -2.60 -10.41 -28.40
N PRO A 11 -2.17 -11.27 -29.34
CA PRO A 11 -0.77 -11.71 -29.42
C PRO A 11 0.22 -10.57 -29.67
N GLU A 12 -0.24 -9.49 -30.30
CA GLU A 12 0.59 -8.34 -30.66
C GLU A 12 0.85 -7.43 -29.45
N VAL A 13 -0.05 -7.45 -28.46
CA VAL A 13 -0.07 -6.48 -27.36
C VAL A 13 0.01 -7.12 -25.98
N TYR A 14 -0.05 -8.46 -25.87
CA TYR A 14 -0.02 -9.12 -24.58
C TYR A 14 1.30 -8.86 -23.84
N PRO A 15 1.26 -8.38 -22.59
CA PRO A 15 2.46 -8.08 -21.82
C PRO A 15 3.34 -9.32 -21.60
N ALA A 16 4.65 -9.11 -21.51
CA ALA A 16 5.59 -10.19 -21.20
C ALA A 16 5.20 -10.92 -19.90
N VAL A 17 5.23 -12.25 -19.95
CA VAL A 17 4.98 -13.09 -18.76
C VAL A 17 6.23 -13.07 -17.88
N LEU A 18 6.06 -12.70 -16.62
CA LEU A 18 7.11 -12.75 -15.62
C LEU A 18 6.89 -13.97 -14.73
N ALA A 19 7.97 -14.66 -14.36
CA ALA A 19 7.91 -16.00 -13.76
C ALA A 19 7.08 -16.06 -12.47
N ASP A 20 7.18 -15.03 -11.62
CA ASP A 20 6.56 -15.04 -10.28
C ASP A 20 5.17 -14.38 -10.25
N PHE A 21 4.85 -13.53 -11.23
CA PHE A 21 3.61 -12.77 -11.26
C PHE A 21 3.13 -12.52 -12.68
N ASN A 22 1.84 -12.83 -12.90
CA ASN A 22 1.14 -12.43 -14.11
C ASN A 22 -0.21 -11.88 -13.71
N LEU A 23 -0.42 -10.58 -13.93
CA LEU A 23 -1.69 -9.93 -13.65
C LEU A 23 -2.70 -10.14 -14.80
N ASN A 24 -2.29 -10.65 -15.95
CA ASN A 24 -3.14 -10.75 -17.15
C ASN A 24 -3.64 -12.19 -17.39
N THR A 25 -4.17 -12.82 -16.35
CA THR A 25 -4.78 -14.17 -16.39
C THR A 25 -6.15 -14.14 -15.74
N CYS A 26 -6.93 -15.22 -15.84
CA CYS A 26 -8.21 -15.31 -15.14
C CYS A 26 -7.99 -15.25 -13.62
N GLY A 27 -8.86 -14.52 -12.91
CA GLY A 27 -8.81 -14.37 -11.46
C GLY A 27 -9.73 -15.33 -10.68
N ASP A 28 -10.52 -16.17 -11.35
CA ASP A 28 -11.39 -17.14 -10.67
C ASP A 28 -10.63 -18.43 -10.35
N PRO A 29 -10.45 -18.78 -9.07
CA PRO A 29 -9.76 -20.01 -8.67
C PRO A 29 -10.44 -21.29 -9.13
N ASP A 30 -11.70 -21.23 -9.56
CA ASP A 30 -12.43 -22.40 -10.07
C ASP A 30 -12.41 -22.51 -11.60
N CYS A 31 -11.72 -21.60 -12.28
CA CYS A 31 -11.59 -21.61 -13.74
C CYS A 31 -10.30 -22.33 -14.14
N GLY A 32 -10.33 -23.15 -15.20
CA GLY A 32 -9.12 -23.81 -15.70
C GLY A 32 -8.08 -22.83 -16.27
N ASN A 33 -8.48 -21.59 -16.57
CA ASN A 33 -7.58 -20.51 -16.95
C ASN A 33 -7.05 -19.70 -15.75
N PHE A 34 -7.27 -20.13 -14.51
CA PHE A 34 -6.72 -19.47 -13.33
C PHE A 34 -5.19 -19.51 -13.36
N GLY A 35 -4.56 -18.34 -13.46
CA GLY A 35 -3.10 -18.25 -13.58
C GLY A 35 -2.49 -18.73 -14.90
N VAL A 36 -3.31 -19.14 -15.87
CA VAL A 36 -2.85 -19.59 -17.19
C VAL A 36 -2.82 -18.39 -18.14
N ALA A 37 -1.67 -18.15 -18.77
CA ALA A 37 -1.53 -17.13 -19.80
C ALA A 37 -2.23 -17.56 -21.10
N PRO A 38 -2.57 -16.63 -22.00
CA PRO A 38 -3.09 -16.98 -23.32
C PRO A 38 -2.13 -17.89 -24.08
N ASP A 39 -2.67 -18.89 -24.76
CA ASP A 39 -1.93 -19.74 -25.69
C ASP A 39 -2.22 -19.31 -27.12
N PHE A 40 -1.25 -18.61 -27.72
CA PHE A 40 -1.36 -18.08 -29.08
C PHE A 40 -1.15 -19.12 -30.18
N THR A 41 -0.82 -20.37 -29.82
CA THR A 41 -0.76 -21.49 -30.77
C THR A 41 -2.14 -22.06 -31.08
N ILE A 42 -3.14 -21.80 -30.22
CA ILE A 42 -4.51 -22.26 -30.42
C ILE A 42 -5.10 -21.56 -31.65
N PRO A 43 -5.60 -22.32 -32.65
CA PRO A 43 -6.16 -21.73 -33.87
C PRO A 43 -7.47 -20.99 -33.59
N VAL A 44 -7.58 -19.79 -34.15
CA VAL A 44 -8.79 -18.94 -34.07
C VAL A 44 -9.62 -19.12 -35.34
N PHE A 45 -10.87 -19.54 -35.19
CA PHE A 45 -11.78 -19.78 -36.32
C PHE A 45 -12.73 -18.59 -36.52
N LYS A 46 -12.69 -17.93 -37.68
CA LYS A 46 -13.59 -16.83 -38.07
C LYS A 46 -14.23 -17.11 -39.43
N GLY A 47 -15.43 -16.56 -39.68
CA GLY A 47 -16.14 -16.63 -40.97
C GLY A 47 -17.14 -17.79 -41.10
N LYS A 48 -17.62 -18.05 -42.32
CA LYS A 48 -18.59 -19.13 -42.60
C LYS A 48 -18.05 -20.48 -42.09
N ASN A 49 -18.94 -21.29 -41.51
CA ASN A 49 -18.64 -22.62 -40.96
C ASN A 49 -17.52 -22.64 -39.89
N ALA A 50 -17.24 -21.52 -39.23
CA ALA A 50 -16.22 -21.46 -38.16
C ALA A 50 -16.49 -22.49 -37.04
N ALA A 51 -17.74 -22.63 -36.63
CA ALA A 51 -18.14 -23.61 -35.61
C ALA A 51 -17.85 -25.07 -36.03
N GLN A 52 -18.17 -25.43 -37.28
CA GLN A 52 -17.89 -26.78 -37.81
C GLN A 52 -16.38 -27.05 -37.91
N ARG A 53 -15.59 -26.06 -38.35
CA ARG A 53 -14.12 -26.18 -38.41
C ARG A 53 -13.50 -26.27 -37.03
N GLN A 54 -13.99 -25.48 -36.07
CA GLN A 54 -13.55 -25.56 -34.68
C GLN A 54 -13.87 -26.94 -34.09
N GLN A 55 -15.07 -27.47 -34.35
CA GLN A 55 -15.46 -28.80 -33.87
C GLN A 55 -14.59 -29.92 -34.48
N ALA A 56 -14.25 -29.82 -35.77
CA ALA A 56 -13.33 -30.77 -36.39
C ALA A 56 -11.91 -30.70 -35.80
N ALA A 57 -11.39 -29.50 -35.56
CA ALA A 57 -10.07 -29.30 -34.95
C ALA A 57 -10.02 -29.66 -33.46
N ALA A 58 -11.15 -29.57 -32.75
CA ALA A 58 -11.25 -29.93 -31.34
C ALA A 58 -10.96 -31.41 -31.07
N ALA A 59 -11.11 -32.29 -32.07
CA ALA A 59 -10.74 -33.69 -31.97
C ALA A 59 -9.23 -33.90 -31.75
N SER A 60 -8.38 -32.99 -32.25
CA SER A 60 -6.91 -33.06 -32.11
C SER A 60 -6.34 -32.02 -31.15
N ILE A 61 -7.09 -30.97 -30.80
CA ILE A 61 -6.66 -29.89 -29.91
C ILE A 61 -7.65 -29.77 -28.74
N PRO A 62 -7.41 -30.47 -27.61
CA PRO A 62 -8.31 -30.46 -26.44
C PRO A 62 -8.57 -29.06 -25.86
N ALA A 63 -7.62 -28.13 -26.03
CA ALA A 63 -7.77 -26.73 -25.65
C ALA A 63 -8.95 -26.02 -26.35
N LEU A 64 -9.32 -26.45 -27.57
CA LEU A 64 -10.48 -25.88 -28.28
C LEU A 64 -11.81 -26.29 -27.67
N THR A 65 -11.87 -27.47 -27.02
CA THR A 65 -13.06 -27.94 -26.29
C THR A 65 -13.14 -27.31 -24.91
N THR A 66 -12.01 -27.26 -24.20
CA THR A 66 -11.96 -26.76 -22.81
C THR A 66 -11.88 -25.24 -22.72
N GLY A 67 -11.42 -24.56 -23.78
CA GLY A 67 -11.09 -23.14 -23.73
C GLY A 67 -9.85 -22.83 -22.87
N LEU A 68 -9.01 -23.84 -22.59
CA LEU A 68 -7.76 -23.65 -21.87
C LEU A 68 -6.86 -22.68 -22.64
N GLY A 69 -6.35 -21.63 -21.98
CA GLY A 69 -5.54 -20.58 -22.62
C GLY A 69 -6.33 -19.67 -23.58
N SER A 70 -7.65 -19.82 -23.68
CA SER A 70 -8.50 -18.99 -24.55
C SER A 70 -8.87 -17.66 -23.90
N TYR A 71 -8.54 -16.57 -24.60
CA TYR A 71 -8.90 -15.20 -24.23
C TYR A 71 -9.29 -14.39 -25.45
N THR A 72 -10.30 -13.55 -25.30
CA THR A 72 -10.67 -12.52 -26.27
C THR A 72 -10.24 -11.15 -25.76
N MET A 73 -9.87 -10.25 -26.68
CA MET A 73 -9.57 -8.87 -26.34
C MET A 73 -10.69 -7.98 -26.89
N SER A 74 -11.15 -7.05 -26.07
CA SER A 74 -12.16 -6.05 -26.43
C SER A 74 -11.62 -4.64 -26.22
N SER A 75 -12.24 -3.70 -26.94
CA SER A 75 -12.07 -2.26 -26.72
C SER A 75 -13.33 -1.64 -26.12
N ASP A 76 -13.14 -0.56 -25.35
CA ASP A 76 -14.22 0.37 -25.05
C ASP A 76 -14.35 1.39 -26.18
N ASP A 77 -15.34 1.18 -27.03
CA ASP A 77 -15.64 2.06 -28.15
C ASP A 77 -16.43 3.33 -27.75
N HIS A 78 -16.84 3.46 -26.48
CA HIS A 78 -17.65 4.60 -26.00
C HIS A 78 -16.80 5.80 -25.57
N HIS A 79 -15.57 5.57 -25.12
CA HIS A 79 -14.68 6.62 -24.61
C HIS A 79 -13.30 6.61 -25.30
N PRO A 80 -13.24 6.73 -26.64
CA PRO A 80 -11.97 6.76 -27.34
C PRO A 80 -11.19 8.03 -26.96
N ARG A 81 -9.88 7.89 -26.79
CA ARG A 81 -8.93 9.01 -26.79
C ARG A 81 -8.78 9.53 -28.21
N ILE A 82 -8.66 10.84 -28.37
CA ILE A 82 -8.49 11.50 -29.67
C ILE A 82 -7.11 12.14 -29.69
N SER A 83 -6.30 11.81 -30.71
CA SER A 83 -5.12 12.59 -31.07
C SER A 83 -5.43 13.55 -32.20
N GLU A 84 -4.88 14.75 -32.10
CA GLU A 84 -5.04 15.84 -33.07
C GLU A 84 -3.72 16.55 -33.43
N VAL A 85 -2.57 16.06 -32.95
CA VAL A 85 -1.24 16.65 -33.22
C VAL A 85 -0.26 15.66 -33.86
N PHE A 86 0.89 16.16 -34.28
CA PHE A 86 1.98 15.41 -34.92
C PHE A 86 1.49 14.71 -36.20
N GLU A 87 1.59 13.38 -36.29
CA GLU A 87 1.13 12.60 -37.45
C GLU A 87 -0.39 12.65 -37.68
N TYR A 88 -1.15 13.19 -36.73
CA TYR A 88 -2.61 13.31 -36.79
C TYR A 88 -3.10 14.76 -36.94
N ASP A 89 -2.18 15.69 -37.19
CA ASP A 89 -2.55 17.08 -37.46
C ASP A 89 -3.38 17.19 -38.75
N GLY A 90 -4.52 17.88 -38.67
CA GLY A 90 -5.51 17.97 -39.75
C GLY A 90 -6.35 16.71 -40.02
N ASP A 91 -6.02 15.55 -39.43
CA ASP A 91 -6.76 14.28 -39.60
C ASP A 91 -6.85 13.50 -38.27
N PRO A 92 -7.70 13.93 -37.31
CA PRO A 92 -7.73 13.37 -35.97
C PRO A 92 -8.13 11.89 -35.92
N VAL A 93 -7.47 11.16 -35.01
CA VAL A 93 -7.63 9.70 -34.86
C VAL A 93 -8.05 9.34 -33.44
N GLY A 94 -9.03 8.45 -33.36
CA GLY A 94 -9.58 7.91 -32.12
C GLY A 94 -9.07 6.50 -31.80
N TRP A 95 -8.71 6.23 -30.54
CA TRP A 95 -8.35 4.89 -30.08
C TRP A 95 -8.75 4.60 -28.64
N ASP A 96 -8.84 3.30 -28.32
CA ASP A 96 -8.95 2.83 -26.94
C ASP A 96 -7.56 2.65 -26.32
N ASP A 97 -7.28 3.45 -25.31
CA ASP A 97 -6.04 3.49 -24.54
C ASP A 97 -5.91 2.34 -23.53
N GLY A 98 -7.06 1.83 -23.11
CA GLY A 98 -7.18 0.58 -22.41
C GLY A 98 -7.32 -0.59 -23.39
N ARG A 99 -7.18 -1.80 -22.85
CA ARG A 99 -7.72 -3.00 -23.47
C ARG A 99 -8.23 -3.89 -22.36
N SER A 100 -9.33 -4.58 -22.62
CA SER A 100 -9.86 -5.58 -21.70
C SER A 100 -9.69 -6.96 -22.30
N MET A 101 -9.44 -7.93 -21.44
CA MET A 101 -9.39 -9.35 -21.77
C MET A 101 -10.57 -10.05 -21.12
N GLU A 102 -11.17 -10.98 -21.84
CA GLU A 102 -12.25 -11.81 -21.35
C GLU A 102 -11.87 -13.29 -21.47
N CYS A 103 -12.14 -14.05 -20.41
CA CYS A 103 -11.76 -15.46 -20.31
C CYS A 103 -12.74 -16.37 -21.07
N GLY A 104 -12.23 -17.14 -22.02
CA GLY A 104 -13.00 -18.07 -22.85
C GLY A 104 -13.04 -19.53 -22.38
N HIS A 105 -12.68 -19.82 -21.12
CA HIS A 105 -12.67 -21.19 -20.59
C HIS A 105 -14.09 -21.73 -20.41
N GLN A 106 -14.33 -22.96 -20.87
CA GLN A 106 -15.61 -23.67 -20.71
C GLN A 106 -15.76 -24.19 -19.28
N ARG A 107 -16.85 -23.84 -18.59
CA ARG A 107 -17.15 -24.27 -17.23
C ARG A 107 -18.58 -24.78 -17.14
N GLY A 108 -18.73 -26.10 -17.08
CA GLY A 108 -20.05 -26.74 -17.15
C GLY A 108 -20.71 -26.44 -18.50
N ASN A 109 -21.90 -25.85 -18.47
CA ASN A 109 -22.67 -25.53 -19.68
C ASN A 109 -22.46 -24.09 -20.19
N GLY A 110 -21.50 -23.34 -19.63
CA GLY A 110 -21.26 -21.94 -20.01
C GLY A 110 -19.79 -21.58 -20.06
N VAL A 111 -19.51 -20.34 -20.44
CA VAL A 111 -18.15 -19.78 -20.50
C VAL A 111 -17.86 -18.98 -19.22
N CYS A 112 -16.58 -18.84 -18.89
CA CYS A 112 -16.13 -18.12 -17.71
C CYS A 112 -16.52 -16.63 -17.75
N ASP A 113 -16.29 -15.95 -18.88
CA ASP A 113 -16.68 -14.56 -19.18
C ASP A 113 -16.16 -13.51 -18.18
N ILE A 114 -15.10 -13.84 -17.43
CA ILE A 114 -14.46 -12.88 -16.53
C ILE A 114 -13.64 -11.91 -17.36
N SER A 115 -14.03 -10.64 -17.29
CA SER A 115 -13.39 -9.53 -17.98
C SER A 115 -12.51 -8.69 -17.05
N PHE A 116 -11.35 -8.27 -17.54
CA PHE A 116 -10.40 -7.43 -16.81
C PHE A 116 -9.51 -6.60 -17.73
N THR A 117 -9.10 -5.42 -17.28
CA THR A 117 -8.16 -4.56 -18.01
C THR A 117 -6.74 -5.13 -18.01
N ILE A 118 -6.05 -5.04 -19.15
CA ILE A 118 -4.65 -5.41 -19.32
C ILE A 118 -3.74 -4.46 -18.52
N LEU A 119 -2.77 -5.01 -17.80
CA LEU A 119 -1.76 -4.30 -17.01
C LEU A 119 -0.36 -4.75 -17.41
N SER A 120 0.66 -3.92 -17.18
CA SER A 120 2.05 -4.34 -17.40
C SER A 120 2.59 -5.09 -16.18
N ASN A 121 3.13 -6.28 -16.43
CA ASN A 121 3.81 -7.03 -15.38
C ASN A 121 5.13 -6.35 -14.97
N GLU A 122 5.79 -5.63 -15.88
CA GLU A 122 7.03 -4.89 -15.61
C GLU A 122 6.78 -3.68 -14.70
N HIS A 123 5.73 -2.91 -14.99
CA HIS A 123 5.29 -1.81 -14.12
C HIS A 123 4.92 -2.28 -12.71
N PHE A 124 4.33 -3.47 -12.59
CA PHE A 124 4.10 -4.09 -11.29
C PHE A 124 5.43 -4.42 -10.58
N LEU A 125 6.41 -5.01 -11.26
CA LEU A 125 7.71 -5.31 -10.65
C LEU A 125 8.45 -4.05 -10.20
N GLU A 126 8.46 -2.99 -11.01
CA GLU A 126 9.03 -1.70 -10.63
C GLU A 126 8.43 -1.19 -9.33
N GLU A 127 7.10 -1.20 -9.24
CA GLU A 127 6.38 -0.74 -8.06
C GLU A 127 6.60 -1.65 -6.85
N TYR A 128 6.65 -2.97 -7.06
CA TYR A 128 7.02 -3.95 -6.04
C TYR A 128 8.42 -3.67 -5.48
N TYR A 129 9.42 -3.47 -6.32
CA TYR A 129 10.78 -3.17 -5.87
C TYR A 129 10.89 -1.82 -5.17
N ARG A 130 10.16 -0.80 -5.65
CA ARG A 130 10.08 0.51 -4.98
C ARG A 130 9.58 0.35 -3.55
N LEU A 131 8.48 -0.38 -3.34
CA LEU A 131 7.92 -0.61 -2.01
C LEU A 131 8.78 -1.56 -1.15
N LEU A 132 9.35 -2.61 -1.75
CA LEU A 132 10.21 -3.57 -1.05
C LEU A 132 11.44 -2.88 -0.43
N PHE A 133 12.03 -1.94 -1.16
CA PHE A 133 13.23 -1.23 -0.73
C PHE A 133 12.95 0.16 -0.12
N ALA A 134 11.69 0.50 0.14
CA ALA A 134 11.25 1.79 0.67
C ALA A 134 11.85 2.99 -0.09
N GLY A 135 11.62 3.01 -1.41
CA GLY A 135 12.11 4.05 -2.31
C GLY A 135 13.64 4.08 -2.43
N GLY A 136 14.31 2.94 -2.22
CA GLY A 136 15.77 2.82 -2.28
C GLY A 136 16.48 2.95 -0.92
N SER A 137 15.78 3.38 0.13
CA SER A 137 16.33 3.58 1.48
C SER A 137 16.97 2.31 2.06
N LEU A 138 16.47 1.13 1.67
CA LEU A 138 16.91 -0.17 2.18
C LEU A 138 17.76 -0.97 1.18
N MET A 139 18.17 -0.40 0.04
CA MET A 139 18.93 -1.15 -0.99
C MET A 139 20.36 -1.51 -0.56
N GLY A 140 20.97 -0.69 0.31
CA GLY A 140 22.38 -0.82 0.69
C GLY A 140 23.36 -0.60 -0.47
N PRO A 141 24.65 -0.87 -0.25
CA PRO A 141 25.71 -0.67 -1.24
C PRO A 141 25.57 -1.62 -2.45
N VAL A 142 25.89 -1.12 -3.65
CA VAL A 142 25.85 -1.88 -4.91
C VAL A 142 27.18 -1.82 -5.65
N CYS A 143 27.56 -2.91 -6.29
CA CYS A 143 28.73 -2.97 -7.18
C CYS A 143 28.45 -2.14 -8.44
N GLY A 144 29.20 -1.06 -8.64
CA GLY A 144 29.04 -0.19 -9.82
C GLY A 144 29.48 -0.84 -11.13
N ALA A 145 30.07 -2.04 -11.10
CA ALA A 145 30.49 -2.76 -12.30
C ALA A 145 29.43 -3.74 -12.83
N CYS A 146 28.59 -4.33 -11.95
CA CYS A 146 27.63 -5.37 -12.34
C CYS A 146 26.27 -5.27 -11.63
N GLY A 147 26.05 -4.27 -10.78
CA GLY A 147 24.81 -4.09 -10.04
C GLY A 147 24.60 -5.02 -8.84
N ALA A 148 25.52 -5.95 -8.55
CA ALA A 148 25.39 -6.87 -7.42
C ALA A 148 25.24 -6.13 -6.09
N ARG A 149 24.26 -6.53 -5.27
CA ARG A 149 23.88 -5.84 -4.03
C ARG A 149 24.54 -6.49 -2.82
N TYR A 150 25.20 -5.70 -1.98
CA TYR A 150 25.87 -6.20 -0.77
C TYR A 150 24.91 -6.89 0.20
N LEU A 151 23.70 -6.34 0.39
CA LEU A 151 22.73 -6.91 1.32
C LEU A 151 22.09 -8.21 0.83
N ALA A 152 22.15 -8.49 -0.46
CA ALA A 152 21.67 -9.75 -1.04
C ALA A 152 22.75 -10.83 -0.94
N ASN A 153 23.99 -10.50 -1.34
CA ASN A 153 25.11 -11.44 -1.40
C ASN A 153 26.32 -10.91 -0.61
N PRO A 154 26.24 -10.79 0.72
CA PRO A 154 27.31 -10.18 1.51
C PRO A 154 28.64 -10.93 1.39
N ASP A 155 28.59 -12.24 1.16
CA ASP A 155 29.78 -13.08 1.04
C ASP A 155 30.56 -12.82 -0.25
N GLU A 156 29.94 -12.31 -1.31
CA GLU A 156 30.66 -11.93 -2.53
C GLU A 156 31.56 -10.70 -2.33
N PHE A 157 31.41 -9.98 -1.22
CA PHE A 157 32.17 -8.78 -0.93
C PHE A 157 33.24 -9.02 0.15
N ILE A 158 34.46 -8.55 -0.11
CA ILE A 158 35.58 -8.65 0.83
C ILE A 158 36.01 -7.27 1.32
N PHE A 159 36.48 -7.20 2.55
CA PHE A 159 37.03 -5.96 3.11
C PHE A 159 38.37 -5.60 2.45
N ASN A 160 38.50 -4.33 2.07
CA ASN A 160 39.70 -3.77 1.45
C ASN A 160 40.15 -2.48 2.16
N GLY A 161 40.26 -2.57 3.49
CA GLY A 161 40.75 -1.51 4.35
C GLY A 161 39.67 -0.55 4.89
N THR A 162 40.14 0.51 5.54
CA THR A 162 39.30 1.53 6.19
C THR A 162 39.13 2.76 5.31
N HIS A 163 38.04 3.49 5.50
CA HIS A 163 37.79 4.79 4.87
C HIS A 163 37.72 5.88 5.94
N GLY A 164 38.52 6.94 5.77
CA GLY A 164 38.51 8.12 6.62
C GLY A 164 38.88 7.86 8.08
N LYS A 165 38.93 8.92 8.88
CA LYS A 165 39.22 8.86 10.32
C LYS A 165 38.25 9.78 11.05
N LEU A 166 37.68 9.30 12.15
CA LEU A 166 36.94 10.13 13.10
C LEU A 166 37.95 10.83 14.02
N ALA A 167 37.69 12.11 14.30
CA ALA A 167 38.50 12.87 15.26
C ALA A 167 38.52 12.15 16.61
N ALA A 168 39.69 12.06 17.24
CA ALA A 168 39.81 11.48 18.57
C ALA A 168 39.06 12.36 19.56
N GLY A 169 38.04 11.81 20.24
CA GLY A 169 37.44 12.48 21.40
C GLY A 169 38.52 12.66 22.48
N GLY A 170 38.41 13.72 23.29
CA GLY A 170 39.44 14.26 24.19
C GLY A 170 40.10 13.33 25.22
N ASN A 171 39.84 12.03 25.20
CA ASN A 171 40.57 11.02 25.97
C ASN A 171 41.30 10.07 25.02
N ARG A 172 42.64 10.14 24.97
CA ARG A 172 43.69 9.18 24.51
C ARG A 172 43.26 7.87 23.78
N ARG A 173 42.23 7.88 22.94
CA ARG A 173 41.75 6.73 22.16
C ARG A 173 42.26 6.88 20.72
N ARG A 174 42.79 5.80 20.16
CA ARG A 174 43.21 5.75 18.75
C ARG A 174 42.04 6.19 17.84
N ALA A 175 42.37 6.95 16.80
CA ALA A 175 41.39 7.40 15.82
C ALA A 175 40.67 6.18 15.20
N LYS A 176 39.34 6.16 15.28
CA LYS A 176 38.49 5.10 14.72
C LYS A 176 38.21 5.39 13.23
N PRO A 177 38.05 4.35 12.39
CA PRO A 177 37.72 4.56 10.98
C PRO A 177 36.31 5.14 10.81
N SER A 178 36.10 6.11 9.92
CA SER A 178 34.75 6.63 9.66
C SER A 178 33.89 5.67 8.82
N GLY A 179 34.54 4.85 7.99
CA GLY A 179 33.90 3.81 7.21
C GLY A 179 34.84 2.66 6.88
N PHE A 180 34.32 1.71 6.12
CA PHE A 180 35.04 0.54 5.63
C PHE A 180 34.95 0.47 4.12
N ARG A 181 36.01 0.01 3.46
CA ARG A 181 36.01 -0.25 2.03
C ARG A 181 35.74 -1.73 1.79
N ILE A 182 34.86 -2.02 0.85
CA ILE A 182 34.55 -3.37 0.39
C ILE A 182 34.80 -3.48 -1.12
N ILE A 183 35.13 -4.67 -1.60
CA ILE A 183 35.29 -5.00 -3.02
C ILE A 183 34.41 -6.20 -3.35
N HIS A 184 33.63 -6.10 -4.43
CA HIS A 184 32.96 -7.25 -5.02
C HIS A 184 33.98 -8.19 -5.68
N ARG A 185 34.16 -9.40 -5.13
CA ARG A 185 35.17 -10.37 -5.60
C ARG A 185 35.06 -10.68 -7.10
N PRO A 186 33.87 -11.01 -7.66
CA PRO A 186 33.73 -11.31 -9.08
C PRO A 186 34.13 -10.16 -10.01
N CYS A 187 33.99 -8.91 -9.56
CA CYS A 187 34.33 -7.72 -10.35
C CYS A 187 35.67 -7.07 -9.97
N LYS A 188 36.52 -7.76 -9.19
CA LYS A 188 37.79 -7.20 -8.72
C LYS A 188 38.62 -6.67 -9.91
N GLY A 189 39.02 -5.40 -9.83
CA GLY A 189 39.79 -4.72 -10.89
C GLY A 189 38.94 -3.87 -11.83
N LYS A 190 37.61 -4.07 -11.90
CA LYS A 190 36.70 -3.24 -12.70
C LYS A 190 36.37 -1.92 -11.99
N ARG A 191 36.14 -0.84 -12.77
CA ARG A 191 35.66 0.45 -12.24
C ARG A 191 34.32 0.24 -11.54
N GLY A 192 34.15 0.79 -10.33
CA GLY A 192 32.93 0.64 -9.54
C GLY A 192 32.84 -0.62 -8.66
N ALA A 193 33.78 -1.58 -8.78
CA ALA A 193 33.76 -2.79 -7.95
C ALA A 193 34.17 -2.55 -6.49
N ARG A 194 34.89 -1.45 -6.22
CA ARG A 194 35.31 -1.02 -4.87
C ARG A 194 34.37 0.06 -4.36
N ILE A 195 33.79 -0.16 -3.18
CA ILE A 195 32.78 0.73 -2.58
C ILE A 195 33.25 1.13 -1.18
N SER A 196 33.02 2.39 -0.81
CA SER A 196 33.27 2.88 0.55
C SER A 196 31.95 3.04 1.29
N VAL A 197 31.85 2.46 2.48
CA VAL A 197 30.62 2.42 3.28
C VAL A 197 30.86 3.11 4.62
N SER A 198 30.02 4.09 4.97
CA SER A 198 30.04 4.79 6.25
C SER A 198 28.65 4.78 6.89
N LEU A 199 28.53 5.21 8.15
CA LEU A 199 27.22 5.35 8.80
C LEU A 199 26.73 6.79 8.64
N ASP A 200 25.50 6.95 8.18
CA ASP A 200 24.88 8.24 7.83
C ASP A 200 24.92 9.27 8.97
N HIS A 201 24.78 8.83 10.22
CA HIS A 201 24.77 9.73 11.38
C HIS A 201 26.14 10.32 11.70
N GLN A 202 27.24 9.85 11.11
CA GLN A 202 28.58 10.36 11.43
C GLN A 202 28.82 11.78 10.94
N ALA A 203 28.12 12.22 9.90
CA ALA A 203 28.19 13.60 9.41
C ALA A 203 27.42 14.58 10.31
N GLN A 204 26.71 14.09 11.33
CA GLN A 204 25.80 14.88 12.14
C GLN A 204 26.50 15.51 13.36
N LYS A 205 26.66 16.84 13.36
CA LYS A 205 27.32 17.59 14.46
C LYS A 205 26.58 17.59 15.80
N GLN A 206 25.28 17.29 15.83
CA GLN A 206 24.43 17.26 17.03
C GLN A 206 23.50 16.04 16.97
N LEU A 207 23.84 14.97 17.69
CA LEU A 207 23.07 13.71 17.72
C LEU A 207 21.88 13.78 18.68
N ARG A 208 21.97 14.58 19.75
CA ARG A 208 20.89 14.74 20.74
C ARG A 208 19.56 15.20 20.14
N ASP A 209 19.63 15.94 19.04
CA ASP A 209 18.45 16.48 18.35
C ASP A 209 17.59 15.39 17.72
N ASN A 210 18.18 14.26 17.31
CA ASN A 210 17.47 13.19 16.62
C ASN A 210 16.34 12.59 17.46
N VAL A 211 16.58 12.39 18.77
CA VAL A 211 15.57 11.87 19.70
C VAL A 211 14.50 12.91 19.99
N ARG A 212 14.86 14.21 19.99
CA ARG A 212 13.90 15.31 20.13
C ARG A 212 12.98 15.38 18.91
N ILE A 213 13.55 15.27 17.70
CA ILE A 213 12.81 15.21 16.43
C ILE A 213 11.84 14.03 16.45
N LEU A 214 12.31 12.83 16.82
CA LEU A 214 11.44 11.65 16.93
C LEU A 214 10.26 11.91 17.88
N ARG A 215 10.51 12.48 19.07
CA ARG A 215 9.46 12.83 20.04
C ARG A 215 8.47 13.85 19.48
N CYS A 216 8.95 14.88 18.79
CA CYS A 216 8.10 15.88 18.17
C CYS A 216 7.17 15.26 17.10
N ILE A 217 7.71 14.39 16.24
CA ILE A 217 6.93 13.70 15.19
C ILE A 217 5.79 12.89 15.80
N VAL A 218 6.07 12.06 16.82
CA VAL A 218 5.09 11.13 17.39
C VAL A 218 4.06 11.81 18.31
N ASN A 219 4.32 13.05 18.72
CA ASN A 219 3.43 13.87 19.54
C ASN A 219 2.67 14.94 18.72
N GLY A 220 2.85 14.98 17.40
CA GLY A 220 2.04 15.81 16.51
C GLY A 220 2.50 17.24 16.40
N ASP A 221 3.77 17.50 16.65
CA ASP A 221 4.36 18.82 16.39
C ASP A 221 4.48 19.09 14.90
N SER A 222 4.18 20.34 14.50
CA SER A 222 4.41 20.82 13.14
C SER A 222 5.91 20.99 12.85
N ILE A 223 6.28 21.07 11.57
CA ILE A 223 7.67 21.43 11.15
C ILE A 223 8.12 22.74 11.79
N THR A 224 7.24 23.74 11.82
CA THR A 224 7.52 25.04 12.46
C THR A 224 7.74 24.90 13.96
N THR A 225 6.93 24.09 14.64
CA THR A 225 7.09 23.80 16.07
C THR A 225 8.43 23.11 16.33
N MET A 226 8.77 22.09 15.54
CA MET A 226 10.06 21.41 15.63
C MET A 226 11.24 22.36 15.47
N ARG A 227 11.17 23.29 14.52
CA ARG A 227 12.22 24.29 14.31
C ARG A 227 12.40 25.23 15.51
N ARG A 228 11.30 25.59 16.19
CA ARG A 228 11.33 26.38 17.42
C ARG A 228 11.91 25.58 18.59
N VAL A 229 11.47 24.33 18.77
CA VAL A 229 11.98 23.45 19.83
C VAL A 229 13.48 23.20 19.66
N LEU A 230 13.95 23.04 18.42
CA LEU A 230 15.35 22.78 18.09
C LEU A 230 16.17 24.05 17.85
N ALA A 231 15.66 25.23 18.25
CA ALA A 231 16.45 26.45 18.21
C ALA A 231 17.68 26.32 19.10
N ASP A 232 18.79 26.88 18.62
CA ASP A 232 20.02 26.95 19.39
C ASP A 232 19.79 27.81 20.64
N PRO A 233 20.11 27.30 21.85
CA PRO A 233 19.77 27.99 23.09
C PRO A 233 20.55 29.29 23.29
N ASP A 234 21.74 29.40 22.69
CA ASP A 234 22.64 30.56 22.88
C ASP A 234 22.35 31.66 21.85
N THR A 235 22.02 31.28 20.61
CA THR A 235 21.80 32.21 19.50
C THR A 235 20.34 32.41 19.12
N GLY A 236 19.42 31.59 19.65
CA GLY A 236 18.01 31.55 19.24
C GLY A 236 17.78 31.07 17.80
N LYS A 237 18.85 30.70 17.08
CA LYS A 237 18.80 30.40 15.66
C LYS A 237 18.10 29.06 15.42
N GLN A 238 17.05 29.08 14.62
CA GLN A 238 16.29 27.88 14.26
C GLN A 238 17.07 26.99 13.29
N ILE A 239 16.90 25.67 13.42
CA ILE A 239 17.41 24.70 12.44
C ILE A 239 16.80 24.98 11.06
N GLY A 240 17.63 24.88 10.01
CA GLY A 240 17.17 24.99 8.63
C GLY A 240 16.28 23.81 8.22
N VAL A 241 15.29 24.06 7.35
CA VAL A 241 14.31 23.04 6.91
C VAL A 241 15.00 21.86 6.22
N SER A 242 15.96 22.11 5.33
CA SER A 242 16.74 21.07 4.66
C SER A 242 17.45 20.14 5.65
N ARG A 243 18.10 20.72 6.68
CA ARG A 243 18.74 19.93 7.73
C ARG A 243 17.73 19.10 8.53
N LEU A 244 16.55 19.65 8.84
CA LEU A 244 15.48 18.92 9.52
C LEU A 244 14.95 17.75 8.68
N TYR A 245 14.69 17.96 7.39
CA TYR A 245 14.25 16.90 6.46
C TYR A 245 15.30 15.79 6.34
N SER A 246 16.58 16.15 6.22
CA SER A 246 17.68 15.18 6.24
C SER A 246 17.69 14.32 7.51
N ARG A 247 17.35 14.88 8.68
CA ARG A 247 17.20 14.09 9.92
C ARG A 247 15.96 13.20 9.93
N ILE A 248 14.86 13.65 9.35
CA ILE A 248 13.64 12.85 9.21
C ILE A 248 13.89 11.63 8.31
N PHE A 249 14.47 11.82 7.12
CA PHE A 249 14.80 10.70 6.22
C PHE A 249 15.81 9.73 6.84
N TRP A 250 16.78 10.24 7.60
CA TRP A 250 17.69 9.38 8.36
C TRP A 250 16.96 8.56 9.44
N LEU A 251 16.02 9.16 10.18
CA LEU A 251 15.20 8.45 11.16
C LEU A 251 14.35 7.36 10.51
N GLU A 252 13.69 7.69 9.40
CA GLU A 252 12.91 6.72 8.62
C GLU A 252 13.77 5.52 8.20
N LYS A 253 14.87 5.76 7.49
CA LYS A 253 15.78 4.71 7.03
C LYS A 253 16.25 3.82 8.19
N THR A 254 16.63 4.42 9.30
CA THR A 254 17.13 3.71 10.49
C THR A 254 16.05 2.85 11.12
N LEU A 255 14.83 3.37 11.27
CA LEU A 255 13.71 2.67 11.90
C LEU A 255 13.16 1.55 11.00
N LEU A 256 13.07 1.79 9.69
CA LEU A 256 12.67 0.76 8.72
C LEU A 256 13.72 -0.37 8.66
N ALA A 257 15.01 -0.05 8.69
CA ALA A 257 16.07 -1.06 8.74
C ALA A 257 16.05 -1.86 10.05
N PHE A 258 15.80 -1.20 11.19
CA PHE A 258 15.62 -1.88 12.48
C PHE A 258 14.44 -2.86 12.43
N GLU A 259 13.29 -2.40 11.96
CA GLU A 259 12.10 -3.23 11.84
C GLU A 259 12.33 -4.41 10.90
N GLN A 260 12.91 -4.17 9.71
CA GLN A 260 13.19 -5.23 8.75
C GLN A 260 14.11 -6.30 9.36
N ALA A 261 15.14 -5.89 10.11
CA ALA A 261 16.01 -6.84 10.82
C ALA A 261 15.23 -7.68 11.83
N LYS A 262 14.36 -7.05 12.64
CA LYS A 262 13.57 -7.75 13.65
C LYS A 262 12.48 -8.65 13.08
N LEU A 263 11.81 -8.22 12.02
CA LEU A 263 10.83 -9.07 11.34
C LEU A 263 11.50 -10.25 10.62
N ARG A 264 12.72 -10.10 10.11
CA ARG A 264 13.50 -11.25 9.58
C ARG A 264 13.83 -12.25 10.67
N GLU A 265 14.31 -11.81 11.84
CA GLU A 265 14.55 -12.68 12.99
C GLU A 265 13.27 -13.42 13.43
N TRP A 266 12.17 -12.68 13.55
CA TRP A 266 10.86 -13.22 13.91
C TRP A 266 10.37 -14.26 12.88
N LYS A 267 10.39 -13.91 11.59
CA LYS A 267 10.00 -14.80 10.50
C LYS A 267 10.82 -16.09 10.51
N GLN A 268 12.14 -15.99 10.62
CA GLN A 268 13.03 -17.17 10.71
C GLN A 268 12.68 -18.06 11.90
N LYS A 269 12.37 -17.47 13.05
CA LYS A 269 11.98 -18.21 14.25
C LYS A 269 10.63 -18.92 14.08
N GLU A 270 9.64 -18.25 13.50
CA GLU A 270 8.32 -18.85 13.25
C GLU A 270 8.39 -19.93 12.17
N ASP A 271 9.15 -19.70 11.09
CA ASP A 271 9.37 -20.67 10.01
C ASP A 271 10.15 -21.91 10.49
N ALA A 272 11.06 -21.74 11.45
CA ALA A 272 11.78 -22.84 12.09
C ALA A 272 10.93 -23.57 13.15
N SER A 273 9.77 -23.01 13.53
CA SER A 273 8.87 -23.68 14.45
C SER A 273 8.05 -24.72 13.69
N GLU A 274 7.88 -25.92 14.26
CA GLU A 274 7.00 -26.95 13.70
C GLU A 274 5.50 -26.64 13.87
N ARG A 275 5.16 -25.43 14.37
CA ARG A 275 3.79 -25.03 14.64
C ARG A 275 3.14 -24.46 13.39
N PHE A 276 1.92 -24.89 13.12
CA PHE A 276 1.12 -24.29 12.06
C PHE A 276 0.84 -22.80 12.34
N SER A 277 1.33 -21.93 11.47
CA SER A 277 1.08 -20.49 11.55
C SER A 277 -0.19 -20.10 10.79
N HIS A 278 -1.04 -19.27 11.42
CA HIS A 278 -2.19 -18.64 10.79
C HIS A 278 -2.19 -17.14 11.08
N THR A 279 -1.72 -16.36 10.12
CA THR A 279 -1.71 -14.90 10.18
C THR A 279 -3.06 -14.35 9.70
N ARG A 280 -3.65 -13.42 10.46
CA ARG A 280 -4.91 -12.77 10.11
C ARG A 280 -4.67 -11.28 9.95
N ILE A 281 -4.88 -10.76 8.76
CA ILE A 281 -4.55 -9.39 8.39
C ILE A 281 -5.83 -8.60 8.20
N ALA A 282 -5.93 -7.47 8.89
CA ALA A 282 -6.84 -6.38 8.56
C ALA A 282 -6.15 -5.47 7.54
N HIS A 283 -6.88 -5.06 6.51
CA HIS A 283 -6.44 -4.16 5.45
C HIS A 283 -7.46 -3.06 5.23
N ASP A 284 -6.99 -1.82 5.13
CA ASP A 284 -7.81 -0.66 4.81
C ASP A 284 -6.92 0.43 4.22
N ASP A 285 -7.52 1.41 3.54
CA ASP A 285 -6.83 2.56 2.99
C ASP A 285 -7.14 3.83 3.77
N VAL A 286 -6.19 4.76 3.77
CA VAL A 286 -6.41 6.13 4.22
C VAL A 286 -5.96 7.10 3.14
N THR A 287 -6.85 8.01 2.76
CA THR A 287 -6.50 9.14 1.89
C THR A 287 -6.07 10.33 2.72
N ILE A 288 -4.88 10.86 2.45
CA ILE A 288 -4.34 12.06 3.08
C ILE A 288 -4.00 13.05 1.96
N SER A 289 -4.60 14.25 2.03
CA SER A 289 -4.28 15.33 1.10
C SER A 289 -3.00 16.02 1.53
N VAL A 290 -2.05 16.16 0.62
CA VAL A 290 -0.82 16.93 0.82
C VAL A 290 -0.95 18.35 0.27
N ASN A 291 -0.35 19.28 0.99
CA ASN A 291 -0.17 20.65 0.55
C ASN A 291 1.10 20.78 -0.29
N TRP A 292 1.09 21.81 -1.14
CA TRP A 292 2.10 22.26 -2.07
C TRP A 292 3.57 22.32 -1.60
N GLU A 293 4.50 22.14 -2.55
CA GLU A 293 5.93 22.41 -2.40
C GLU A 293 6.26 23.92 -2.51
N SER A 294 5.44 24.68 -3.23
CA SER A 294 5.62 26.11 -3.50
C SER A 294 4.43 26.94 -3.02
N ARG A 295 4.65 28.17 -2.54
CA ARG A 295 3.56 29.12 -2.22
C ARG A 295 2.75 29.57 -3.43
N LEU A 296 3.32 29.39 -4.62
CA LEU A 296 2.80 29.84 -5.92
C LEU A 296 1.75 28.88 -6.49
N ASP A 297 1.79 27.60 -6.11
CA ASP A 297 0.80 26.59 -6.52
C ASP A 297 0.10 26.09 -5.26
N ARG A 298 -1.22 26.27 -5.14
CA ARG A 298 -1.96 26.00 -3.90
C ARG A 298 -2.95 24.83 -3.96
N ARG A 299 -2.86 24.00 -4.99
CA ARG A 299 -3.77 22.87 -5.18
C ARG A 299 -3.41 21.72 -4.21
N LEU A 300 -4.41 20.94 -3.79
CA LEU A 300 -4.24 19.79 -2.90
C LEU A 300 -4.07 18.51 -3.71
N THR A 301 -3.13 17.64 -3.35
CA THR A 301 -3.03 16.32 -4.00
C THR A 301 -3.45 15.23 -3.01
N PRO A 302 -4.50 14.44 -3.31
CA PRO A 302 -4.89 13.31 -2.47
C PRO A 302 -3.93 12.15 -2.70
N LEU A 303 -3.31 11.65 -1.63
CA LEU A 303 -2.49 10.44 -1.66
C LEU A 303 -3.21 9.34 -0.90
N GLN A 304 -3.31 8.17 -1.51
CA GLN A 304 -3.87 6.97 -0.93
C GLN A 304 -2.75 6.16 -0.27
N PHE A 305 -2.99 5.74 0.96
CA PHE A 305 -2.06 4.92 1.73
C PHE A 305 -2.71 3.59 2.08
N SER A 306 -2.13 2.50 1.60
CA SER A 306 -2.56 1.14 1.92
C SER A 306 -1.93 0.67 3.22
N VAL A 307 -2.77 0.21 4.15
CA VAL A 307 -2.35 -0.17 5.50
C VAL A 307 -2.76 -1.61 5.78
N SER A 308 -1.82 -2.41 6.27
CA SER A 308 -2.06 -3.80 6.68
C SER A 308 -1.57 -4.06 8.09
N ALA A 309 -2.42 -4.65 8.93
CA ALA A 309 -2.12 -4.95 10.33
C ALA A 309 -2.59 -6.34 10.76
N ASP A 310 -1.84 -6.98 11.66
CA ASP A 310 -2.23 -8.24 12.27
C ASP A 310 -3.41 -8.07 13.24
N ILE A 311 -4.45 -8.87 13.07
CA ILE A 311 -5.70 -8.83 13.83
C ILE A 311 -5.48 -9.26 15.29
N ARG A 312 -4.51 -10.14 15.55
CA ARG A 312 -4.30 -10.70 16.89
C ARG A 312 -3.48 -9.77 17.78
N SER A 313 -2.39 -9.23 17.24
CA SER A 313 -1.40 -8.44 17.97
C SER A 313 -1.60 -6.93 17.82
N GLY A 314 -2.35 -6.49 16.80
CA GLY A 314 -2.44 -5.09 16.41
C GLY A 314 -1.16 -4.54 15.79
N TYR A 315 -0.23 -5.40 15.37
CA TYR A 315 1.01 -5.00 14.71
C TYR A 315 0.73 -4.49 13.31
N VAL A 316 1.21 -3.30 12.97
CA VAL A 316 0.99 -2.69 11.65
C VAL A 316 2.19 -3.01 10.76
N PHE A 317 2.04 -3.97 9.85
CA PHE A 317 3.12 -4.43 8.99
C PHE A 317 3.60 -3.35 8.03
N ARG A 318 2.68 -2.69 7.32
CA ARG A 318 3.02 -1.75 6.25
C ARG A 318 2.03 -0.58 6.19
N ILE A 319 2.54 0.58 5.78
CA ILE A 319 1.79 1.74 5.31
C ILE A 319 2.49 2.25 4.06
N ASP A 320 1.91 2.02 2.88
CA ASP A 320 2.54 2.35 1.60
C ASP A 320 1.70 3.35 0.82
N ALA A 321 2.35 4.39 0.28
CA ALA A 321 1.71 5.43 -0.50
C ALA A 321 1.69 5.09 -1.98
N ASN A 322 0.62 5.49 -2.67
CA ASN A 322 0.57 5.53 -4.13
C ASN A 322 1.34 6.74 -4.71
N PHE A 323 2.54 7.00 -4.19
CA PHE A 323 3.39 8.11 -4.61
C PHE A 323 4.85 7.66 -4.68
N ASP A 324 5.50 8.00 -5.79
CA ASP A 324 6.92 7.75 -6.03
C ASP A 324 7.71 9.05 -5.93
N PRO A 325 8.45 9.28 -4.83
CA PRO A 325 9.24 10.49 -4.64
C PRO A 325 10.54 10.50 -5.45
N ASN A 326 10.90 9.40 -6.12
CA ASN A 326 12.15 9.30 -6.87
C ASN A 326 11.99 9.67 -8.35
N VAL A 327 10.77 9.95 -8.80
CA VAL A 327 10.51 10.40 -10.17
C VAL A 327 10.60 11.92 -10.21
N ASP A 328 11.62 12.48 -10.86
CA ASP A 328 11.58 13.88 -11.27
C ASP A 328 10.69 13.99 -12.52
N PRO A 329 9.54 14.69 -12.46
CA PRO A 329 8.61 14.72 -13.57
C PRO A 329 9.18 15.33 -14.86
N VAL A 330 10.10 16.30 -14.75
CA VAL A 330 10.71 16.94 -15.92
C VAL A 330 11.72 16.00 -16.54
N GLU A 331 12.68 15.52 -15.74
CA GLU A 331 13.72 14.57 -16.19
C GLU A 331 13.08 13.31 -16.79
N PHE A 332 12.05 12.77 -16.13
CA PHE A 332 11.35 11.59 -16.64
C PHE A 332 10.75 11.82 -18.02
N ILE A 333 10.09 12.97 -18.25
CA ILE A 333 9.48 13.24 -19.56
C ILE A 333 10.54 13.51 -20.62
N GLU A 334 11.59 14.25 -20.28
CA GLU A 334 12.70 14.49 -21.20
C GLU A 334 13.39 13.18 -21.61
N GLU A 335 13.68 12.29 -20.66
CA GLU A 335 14.32 11.00 -20.92
C GLU A 335 13.44 10.03 -21.72
N HIS A 336 12.13 10.02 -21.47
CA HIS A 336 11.25 8.97 -21.99
C HIS A 336 10.40 9.42 -23.16
N TYR A 337 10.11 10.72 -23.32
CA TYR A 337 9.21 11.22 -24.34
C TYR A 337 9.83 12.22 -25.29
N LEU A 338 11.07 12.66 -25.05
CA LEU A 338 11.82 13.50 -25.98
C LEU A 338 13.12 12.79 -26.38
N ASP A 339 13.58 13.00 -27.61
CA ASP A 339 14.92 12.60 -28.04
C ASP A 339 15.95 13.72 -27.81
N ASP A 340 17.21 13.48 -28.18
CA ASP A 340 18.30 14.45 -28.04
C ASP A 340 18.06 15.76 -28.83
N ALA A 341 17.20 15.72 -29.86
CA ALA A 341 16.78 16.89 -30.65
C ALA A 341 15.50 17.55 -30.08
N GLY A 342 14.99 17.06 -28.95
CA GLY A 342 13.75 17.51 -28.34
C GLY A 342 12.51 17.09 -29.13
N GLN A 343 12.57 16.10 -30.03
CA GLN A 343 11.40 15.61 -30.76
C GLN A 343 10.68 14.51 -29.98
N PRO A 344 9.34 14.40 -30.10
CA PRO A 344 8.59 13.38 -29.37
C PRO A 344 9.02 11.95 -29.72
N THR A 345 9.31 11.15 -28.70
CA THR A 345 9.66 9.72 -28.80
C THR A 345 8.79 8.86 -27.88
N ASN A 346 8.83 7.53 -28.06
CA ASN A 346 8.06 6.54 -27.30
C ASN A 346 6.53 6.74 -27.26
N LEU A 347 5.98 7.58 -28.12
CA LEU A 347 4.53 7.80 -28.22
C LEU A 347 3.80 6.68 -28.96
N ARG A 348 4.49 6.04 -29.91
CA ARG A 348 3.93 5.09 -30.88
C ARG A 348 4.67 3.77 -30.92
N GLN A 349 4.01 2.75 -31.44
CA GLN A 349 4.57 1.43 -31.68
C GLN A 349 4.09 0.91 -33.04
N THR A 350 5.02 0.32 -33.78
CA THR A 350 4.73 -0.36 -35.05
C THR A 350 4.42 -1.83 -34.76
N TYR A 351 3.32 -2.29 -35.33
CA TYR A 351 2.89 -3.68 -35.25
C TYR A 351 2.86 -4.27 -36.65
N THR A 352 3.27 -5.53 -36.75
CA THR A 352 3.19 -6.31 -37.99
C THR A 352 2.21 -7.45 -37.77
N GLN A 353 1.11 -7.43 -38.53
CA GLN A 353 0.12 -8.50 -38.48
C GLN A 353 0.66 -9.75 -39.17
N LYS A 354 0.02 -10.91 -38.90
CA LYS A 354 0.29 -12.16 -39.64
C LYS A 354 0.09 -12.03 -41.16
N SER A 355 -0.71 -11.07 -41.61
CA SER A 355 -0.93 -10.76 -43.03
C SER A 355 0.26 -10.05 -43.69
N GLY A 356 1.29 -9.66 -42.93
CA GLY A 356 2.41 -8.84 -43.40
C GLY A 356 2.15 -7.33 -43.38
N ILE A 357 0.91 -6.91 -43.10
CA ILE A 357 0.56 -5.49 -42.97
C ILE A 357 1.22 -4.92 -41.71
N SER A 358 2.05 -3.90 -41.90
CA SER A 358 2.64 -3.14 -40.80
C SER A 358 1.94 -1.79 -40.66
N PHE A 359 1.63 -1.40 -39.44
CA PHE A 359 0.96 -0.14 -39.14
C PHE A 359 1.45 0.40 -37.80
N THR A 360 1.42 1.73 -37.66
CA THR A 360 1.90 2.43 -36.46
C THR A 360 0.72 3.07 -35.75
N VAL A 361 0.68 2.88 -34.43
CA VAL A 361 -0.40 3.38 -33.56
C VAL A 361 0.17 3.94 -32.27
N PRO A 362 -0.58 4.79 -31.55
CA PRO A 362 -0.20 5.22 -30.21
C PRO A 362 0.00 4.01 -29.29
N LYS A 363 1.04 4.05 -28.45
CA LYS A 363 1.23 3.04 -27.39
C LYS A 363 0.08 3.10 -26.41
N MET A 364 -0.39 1.95 -25.95
CA MET A 364 -1.42 1.85 -24.91
C MET A 364 -0.85 2.18 -23.53
N HIS A 365 -1.72 2.49 -22.56
CA HIS A 365 -1.30 2.88 -21.22
C HIS A 365 -0.40 1.88 -20.50
N PHE A 366 -0.52 0.58 -20.77
CA PHE A 366 0.35 -0.44 -20.16
C PHE A 366 1.67 -0.64 -20.93
N GLN A 367 1.85 -0.04 -22.10
CA GLN A 367 3.07 -0.14 -22.93
C GLN A 367 3.96 1.11 -22.82
N ARG A 368 3.40 2.22 -22.36
CA ARG A 368 4.13 3.47 -22.16
C ARG A 368 5.03 3.39 -20.92
N PRO A 369 6.24 4.00 -20.94
CA PRO A 369 7.11 4.06 -19.76
C PRO A 369 6.44 4.69 -18.52
N SER A 370 5.56 5.67 -18.74
CA SER A 370 4.75 6.31 -17.68
C SER A 370 3.62 5.42 -17.15
N GLY A 371 3.39 4.23 -17.72
CA GLY A 371 2.14 3.49 -17.59
C GLY A 371 1.80 3.05 -16.17
N ARG A 372 2.79 2.98 -15.28
CA ARG A 372 2.59 2.74 -13.84
C ARG A 372 2.12 3.98 -13.07
N LEU A 373 2.43 5.16 -13.58
CA LEU A 373 2.15 6.46 -12.97
C LEU A 373 0.75 6.95 -13.38
N ASP A 374 0.21 7.88 -12.60
CA ASP A 374 -0.91 8.70 -13.03
C ASP A 374 -0.37 9.71 -14.05
N GLU A 375 -0.59 9.39 -15.33
CA GLU A 375 0.01 10.12 -16.45
C GLU A 375 -0.50 11.56 -16.51
N ALA A 376 -1.78 11.79 -16.25
CA ALA A 376 -2.34 13.14 -16.22
C ALA A 376 -1.66 13.99 -15.14
N MET A 377 -1.41 13.41 -13.96
CA MET A 377 -0.70 14.09 -12.88
C MET A 377 0.80 14.26 -13.16
N LEU A 378 1.45 13.29 -13.80
CA LEU A 378 2.87 13.36 -14.18
C LEU A 378 3.12 14.54 -15.13
N PHE A 379 2.41 14.60 -16.25
CA PHE A 379 2.56 15.67 -17.24
C PHE A 379 2.23 17.04 -16.65
N ALA A 380 1.18 17.13 -15.83
CA ALA A 380 0.84 18.37 -15.16
C ALA A 380 1.86 18.81 -14.10
N SER A 381 2.52 17.86 -13.43
CA SER A 381 3.59 18.17 -12.46
C SER A 381 4.83 18.71 -13.19
N ALA A 382 5.16 18.16 -14.36
CA ALA A 382 6.25 18.66 -15.19
C ALA A 382 5.97 20.07 -15.74
N GLU A 383 4.78 20.32 -16.29
CA GLU A 383 4.35 21.66 -16.73
C GLU A 383 4.40 22.66 -15.58
N GLY A 384 3.88 22.26 -14.42
CA GLY A 384 3.86 23.09 -13.22
C GLY A 384 5.26 23.47 -12.73
N ARG A 385 6.27 22.61 -12.91
CA ARG A 385 7.66 22.92 -12.54
C ARG A 385 8.27 24.01 -13.42
N TRP A 386 8.06 23.94 -14.74
CA TRP A 386 8.48 25.00 -15.66
C TRP A 386 7.75 26.31 -15.38
N ARG A 387 6.45 26.25 -15.09
CA ARG A 387 5.67 27.44 -14.69
C ARG A 387 6.22 28.08 -13.41
N VAL A 388 6.47 27.29 -12.36
CA VAL A 388 7.04 27.80 -11.10
C VAL A 388 8.45 28.36 -11.30
N PHE A 389 9.24 27.79 -12.21
CA PHE A 389 10.53 28.35 -12.61
C PHE A 389 10.35 29.74 -13.22
N SER A 390 9.51 29.89 -14.25
CA SER A 390 9.26 31.19 -14.90
C SER A 390 8.73 32.24 -13.93
N GLU A 391 7.77 31.88 -13.07
CA GLU A 391 7.24 32.80 -12.05
C GLU A 391 8.30 33.23 -11.04
N ARG A 392 9.21 32.32 -10.62
CA ARG A 392 10.32 32.67 -9.71
C ARG A 392 11.32 33.62 -10.35
N VAL A 393 11.66 33.38 -11.62
CA VAL A 393 12.56 34.26 -12.38
C VAL A 393 11.92 35.64 -12.54
N ASN A 394 10.66 35.70 -12.99
CA ASN A 394 9.94 36.97 -13.14
C ASN A 394 9.87 37.76 -11.84
N ASN A 395 9.50 37.12 -10.71
CA ASN A 395 9.47 37.77 -9.40
C ASN A 395 10.85 38.27 -8.94
N ALA A 396 11.93 37.56 -9.28
CA ALA A 396 13.28 37.98 -8.91
C ALA A 396 13.73 39.26 -9.65
N TYR A 397 13.19 39.50 -10.85
CA TYR A 397 13.52 40.64 -11.70
C TYR A 397 12.43 41.73 -11.76
N GLU A 398 11.31 41.55 -11.06
CA GLU A 398 10.14 42.45 -11.05
C GLU A 398 10.54 43.93 -10.91
N LYS A 399 11.29 44.29 -9.87
CA LYS A 399 11.76 45.67 -9.64
C LYS A 399 12.61 46.24 -10.77
N ARG A 400 13.32 45.39 -11.51
CA ARG A 400 14.19 45.78 -12.61
C ARG A 400 13.35 46.11 -13.85
N VAL A 401 12.38 45.24 -14.13
CA VAL A 401 11.40 45.42 -15.20
C VAL A 401 10.54 46.65 -14.95
N ASP A 402 10.06 46.85 -13.72
CA ASP A 402 9.28 48.04 -13.31
C ASP A 402 10.07 49.35 -13.46
N ALA A 403 11.39 49.29 -13.32
CA ALA A 403 12.29 50.42 -13.55
C ALA A 403 12.61 50.65 -15.04
N GLY A 404 11.97 49.93 -15.96
CA GLY A 404 12.19 50.02 -17.41
C GLY A 404 13.50 49.37 -17.89
N ILE A 405 14.16 48.55 -17.07
CA ILE A 405 15.41 47.88 -17.42
C ILE A 405 15.10 46.50 -18.00
N ALA A 406 15.54 46.23 -19.22
CA ALA A 406 15.37 44.95 -19.89
C ALA A 406 16.05 43.78 -19.13
N LEU A 407 15.48 42.59 -19.25
CA LEU A 407 16.07 41.37 -18.71
C LEU A 407 17.40 41.05 -19.42
N PRO A 408 18.39 40.46 -18.72
CA PRO A 408 19.58 39.93 -19.38
C PRO A 408 19.18 38.91 -20.48
N PRO A 409 19.83 38.89 -21.66
CA PRO A 409 19.50 37.97 -22.74
C PRO A 409 19.42 36.50 -22.29
N GLU A 410 20.41 36.03 -21.52
CA GLU A 410 20.45 34.66 -21.00
C GLU A 410 19.21 34.31 -20.13
N VAL A 411 18.65 35.29 -19.42
CA VAL A 411 17.45 35.10 -18.59
C VAL A 411 16.20 35.05 -19.47
N GLN A 412 16.14 35.92 -20.49
CA GLN A 412 15.04 35.91 -21.46
C GLN A 412 15.02 34.59 -22.25
N ASP A 413 16.19 34.12 -22.69
CA ASP A 413 16.32 32.85 -23.41
C ASP A 413 15.81 31.68 -22.56
N LYS A 414 16.11 31.66 -21.25
CA LYS A 414 15.60 30.64 -20.33
C LYS A 414 14.10 30.73 -20.07
N LEU A 415 13.52 31.93 -20.10
CA LEU A 415 12.07 32.10 -20.00
C LEU A 415 11.36 31.61 -21.27
N ASN A 416 11.92 31.91 -22.44
CA ASN A 416 11.41 31.42 -23.73
C ASN A 416 11.51 29.88 -23.79
N GLU A 417 12.65 29.31 -23.39
CA GLU A 417 12.84 27.84 -23.31
C GLU A 417 11.79 27.19 -22.40
N ALA A 418 11.50 27.80 -21.24
CA ALA A 418 10.47 27.29 -20.34
C ALA A 418 9.05 27.35 -20.94
N GLU A 419 8.75 28.36 -21.75
CA GLU A 419 7.47 28.47 -22.47
C GLU A 419 7.35 27.41 -23.57
N ASP A 420 8.41 27.23 -24.37
CA ASP A 420 8.48 26.20 -25.42
C ASP A 420 8.29 24.80 -24.83
N LYS A 421 8.97 24.51 -23.71
CA LYS A 421 8.84 23.23 -23.00
C LYS A 421 7.40 23.01 -22.51
N ARG A 422 6.73 24.03 -21.99
CA ARG A 422 5.34 23.93 -21.55
C ARG A 422 4.38 23.68 -22.71
N PHE A 423 4.58 24.37 -23.83
CA PHE A 423 3.79 24.14 -25.05
C PHE A 423 3.95 22.70 -25.56
N GLN A 424 5.19 22.21 -25.64
CA GLN A 424 5.48 20.84 -26.05
C GLN A 424 4.84 19.79 -25.12
N LEU A 425 4.91 19.99 -23.81
CA LEU A 425 4.26 19.12 -22.84
C LEU A 425 2.75 19.05 -23.05
N ASP A 426 2.12 20.18 -23.35
CA ASP A 426 0.67 20.25 -23.58
C ASP A 426 0.26 19.60 -24.92
N GLN A 427 1.07 19.74 -25.97
CA GLN A 427 0.89 19.00 -27.22
C GLN A 427 0.90 17.50 -27.01
N ILE A 428 1.84 16.96 -26.22
CA ILE A 428 1.86 15.51 -25.92
C ILE A 428 0.69 15.12 -25.02
N ARG A 429 0.43 15.89 -23.97
CA ARG A 429 -0.56 15.57 -22.94
C ARG A 429 -2.00 15.66 -23.46
N GLN A 430 -2.40 16.83 -23.98
CA GLN A 430 -3.75 17.07 -24.46
C GLN A 430 -3.87 16.69 -25.93
N GLY A 431 -2.97 17.20 -26.77
CA GLY A 431 -3.06 17.03 -28.21
C GLY A 431 -2.87 15.58 -28.67
N TYR A 432 -1.90 14.87 -28.09
CA TYR A 432 -1.64 13.47 -28.45
C TYR A 432 -2.50 12.55 -27.58
N PHE A 433 -2.23 12.46 -26.27
CA PHE A 433 -2.91 11.49 -25.41
C PHE A 433 -4.32 11.88 -24.94
N GLY A 434 -4.83 13.08 -25.22
CA GLY A 434 -6.16 13.47 -24.74
C GLY A 434 -6.31 13.38 -23.22
N PHE A 435 -5.24 13.61 -22.45
CA PHE A 435 -5.30 13.70 -20.99
C PHE A 435 -5.92 15.04 -20.61
N HIS A 436 -7.25 15.11 -20.66
CA HIS A 436 -8.02 16.29 -20.31
C HIS A 436 -7.77 16.72 -18.87
N ASP A 437 -8.03 18.01 -18.60
CA ASP A 437 -8.10 18.54 -17.24
C ASP A 437 -9.39 18.10 -16.55
N THR A 438 -9.60 16.79 -16.42
CA THR A 438 -10.55 16.26 -15.46
C THR A 438 -9.90 16.41 -14.09
N ASP A 439 -10.46 17.33 -13.31
CA ASP A 439 -10.10 17.73 -11.95
C ASP A 439 -9.16 18.93 -11.83
N ARG A 440 -9.74 20.12 -12.08
CA ARG A 440 -9.22 21.44 -11.69
C ARG A 440 -8.76 21.56 -10.23
N ASP A 441 -9.08 20.59 -9.37
CA ASP A 441 -8.88 20.67 -7.92
C ASP A 441 -7.68 19.86 -7.37
N PHE A 442 -6.97 19.05 -8.18
CA PHE A 442 -5.98 18.08 -7.66
C PHE A 442 -4.57 18.10 -8.24
N ARG A 443 -3.85 19.23 -8.31
CA ARG A 443 -2.49 19.20 -8.90
C ARG A 443 -1.47 20.10 -8.22
N GLY A 444 -0.67 19.61 -7.29
CA GLY A 444 0.52 20.34 -6.85
C GLY A 444 1.74 20.05 -7.75
N SER A 445 2.56 21.06 -8.02
CA SER A 445 3.94 20.87 -8.49
C SER A 445 4.79 20.22 -7.39
N PHE A 446 4.96 18.91 -7.45
CA PHE A 446 5.83 18.16 -6.54
C PHE A 446 7.00 17.55 -7.30
N ASN A 447 8.14 17.42 -6.61
CA ASN A 447 9.12 16.42 -7.00
C ASN A 447 8.62 15.01 -6.62
N GLY A 448 8.34 14.17 -7.62
CA GLY A 448 7.69 12.88 -7.51
C GLY A 448 6.43 12.76 -8.37
N SER A 449 5.87 11.55 -8.47
CA SER A 449 4.65 11.30 -9.23
C SER A 449 3.72 10.31 -8.51
N VAL A 450 2.40 10.48 -8.72
CA VAL A 450 1.40 9.54 -8.20
C VAL A 450 1.46 8.24 -9.01
N VAL A 451 1.37 7.11 -8.33
CA VAL A 451 1.34 5.77 -8.92
C VAL A 451 -0.11 5.30 -9.01
N LYS A 452 -0.48 4.59 -10.09
CA LYS A 452 -1.83 4.02 -10.21
C LYS A 452 -2.14 3.12 -9.00
N PRO A 453 -3.31 3.29 -8.36
CA PRO A 453 -3.67 2.53 -7.15
C PRO A 453 -3.58 1.02 -7.33
N THR A 454 -3.92 0.49 -8.50
CA THR A 454 -3.87 -0.96 -8.80
C THR A 454 -2.45 -1.53 -8.64
N TYR A 455 -1.43 -0.86 -9.16
CA TYR A 455 -0.03 -1.33 -9.00
C TYR A 455 0.43 -1.20 -7.55
N THR A 456 0.14 -0.07 -6.91
CA THR A 456 0.51 0.15 -5.49
C THR A 456 -0.12 -0.91 -4.59
N LYS A 457 -1.41 -1.23 -4.79
CA LYS A 457 -2.12 -2.25 -4.02
C LYS A 457 -1.56 -3.64 -4.23
N ALA A 458 -1.31 -4.03 -5.49
CA ALA A 458 -0.71 -5.32 -5.81
C ALA A 458 0.68 -5.45 -5.15
N ALA A 459 1.51 -4.43 -5.27
CA ALA A 459 2.85 -4.39 -4.71
C ALA A 459 2.85 -4.41 -3.17
N HIS A 460 1.93 -3.66 -2.54
CA HIS A 460 1.75 -3.66 -1.08
C HIS A 460 1.42 -5.06 -0.56
N LEU A 461 0.46 -5.75 -1.19
CA LEU A 461 0.04 -7.10 -0.80
C LEU A 461 1.13 -8.15 -1.07
N ALA A 462 1.88 -8.02 -2.17
CA ALA A 462 3.01 -8.89 -2.47
C ALA A 462 4.13 -8.71 -1.44
N CYS A 463 4.50 -7.46 -1.12
CA CYS A 463 5.45 -7.15 -0.08
C CYS A 463 5.01 -7.66 1.30
N LEU A 464 3.71 -7.58 1.61
CA LEU A 464 3.14 -8.13 2.84
C LEU A 464 3.28 -9.66 2.86
N ARG A 465 2.85 -10.36 1.80
CA ARG A 465 2.96 -11.82 1.67
C ARG A 465 4.40 -12.28 1.93
N ASP A 466 5.37 -11.61 1.32
CA ASP A 466 6.79 -11.99 1.43
C ASP A 466 7.39 -11.68 2.81
N MET A 467 6.81 -10.73 3.55
CA MET A 467 7.21 -10.39 4.92
C MET A 467 6.74 -11.41 5.96
N LEU A 468 5.64 -12.14 5.69
CA LEU A 468 5.01 -13.04 6.64
C LEU A 468 5.68 -14.43 6.69
N PRO A 469 5.62 -15.14 7.82
CA PRO A 469 6.06 -16.52 7.92
C PRO A 469 5.19 -17.45 7.07
N LYS A 470 5.75 -18.61 6.72
CA LYS A 470 5.04 -19.67 6.02
C LYS A 470 3.83 -20.12 6.85
N GLY A 471 2.68 -20.23 6.21
CA GLY A 471 1.46 -20.61 6.88
C GLY A 471 0.23 -20.03 6.19
N LYS A 472 -0.92 -20.20 6.85
CA LYS A 472 -2.19 -19.72 6.31
C LYS A 472 -2.30 -18.21 6.48
N ILE A 473 -2.82 -17.52 5.47
CA ILE A 473 -3.16 -16.10 5.55
C ILE A 473 -4.68 -15.95 5.41
N THR A 474 -5.26 -15.15 6.30
CA THR A 474 -6.60 -14.60 6.10
C THR A 474 -6.50 -13.10 5.95
N LEU A 475 -6.94 -12.57 4.82
CA LEU A 475 -7.04 -11.14 4.57
C LEU A 475 -8.47 -10.68 4.85
N VAL A 476 -8.63 -9.58 5.58
CA VAL A 476 -9.91 -8.96 5.88
C VAL A 476 -9.83 -7.50 5.46
N GLY A 477 -10.72 -7.05 4.59
CA GLY A 477 -10.79 -5.65 4.19
C GLY A 477 -12.22 -5.23 3.91
N GLU A 478 -12.38 -4.05 3.32
CA GLU A 478 -13.68 -3.52 2.89
C GLU A 478 -13.93 -3.75 1.40
N GLN A 479 -15.11 -3.33 0.94
CA GLN A 479 -15.49 -3.44 -0.47
C GLN A 479 -14.66 -2.48 -1.34
N GLU A 480 -13.63 -3.00 -1.98
CA GLU A 480 -12.73 -2.23 -2.84
C GLU A 480 -12.55 -2.91 -4.20
N ALA A 481 -12.79 -2.16 -5.29
CA ALA A 481 -12.73 -2.70 -6.66
C ALA A 481 -11.32 -3.15 -7.08
N THR A 482 -10.28 -2.43 -6.67
CA THR A 482 -8.88 -2.77 -6.99
C THR A 482 -8.48 -4.12 -6.37
N MET A 483 -9.00 -4.45 -5.17
CA MET A 483 -8.73 -5.70 -4.46
C MET A 483 -9.23 -6.91 -5.24
N VAL A 484 -10.40 -6.81 -5.87
CA VAL A 484 -10.94 -7.86 -6.77
C VAL A 484 -9.95 -8.18 -7.89
N ARG A 485 -9.30 -7.14 -8.44
CA ARG A 485 -8.34 -7.28 -9.52
C ARG A 485 -7.03 -7.93 -9.08
N VAL A 486 -6.52 -7.64 -7.89
CA VAL A 486 -5.13 -7.99 -7.52
C VAL A 486 -5.02 -9.18 -6.57
N VAL A 487 -5.96 -9.37 -5.64
CA VAL A 487 -5.87 -10.40 -4.59
C VAL A 487 -5.71 -11.82 -5.16
N PRO A 488 -6.51 -12.26 -6.16
CA PRO A 488 -6.37 -13.62 -6.70
C PRO A 488 -5.02 -13.88 -7.37
N HIS A 489 -4.37 -12.84 -7.89
CA HIS A 489 -3.07 -12.98 -8.56
C HIS A 489 -1.90 -12.94 -7.58
N VAL A 490 -1.94 -12.04 -6.59
CA VAL A 490 -0.87 -11.91 -5.59
C VAL A 490 -0.76 -13.16 -4.71
N PHE A 491 -1.90 -13.77 -4.37
CA PHE A 491 -1.96 -14.94 -3.49
C PHE A 491 -2.21 -16.26 -4.25
N ARG A 492 -2.03 -16.30 -5.57
CA ARG A 492 -2.34 -17.44 -6.44
C ARG A 492 -1.89 -18.79 -5.86
N GLY A 493 -0.58 -18.97 -5.64
CA GLY A 493 -0.05 -20.24 -5.12
C GLY A 493 -0.65 -20.63 -3.76
N MET A 494 -0.91 -19.65 -2.88
CA MET A 494 -1.56 -19.93 -1.60
C MET A 494 -3.05 -20.27 -1.73
N ILE A 495 -3.72 -19.79 -2.79
CA ILE A 495 -5.10 -20.15 -3.10
C ILE A 495 -5.14 -21.58 -3.63
N ASP A 496 -4.23 -21.96 -4.52
CA ASP A 496 -4.10 -23.32 -5.05
C ASP A 496 -3.81 -24.33 -3.91
N ASP A 497 -2.99 -23.93 -2.94
CA ASP A 497 -2.66 -24.73 -1.75
C ASP A 497 -3.76 -24.69 -0.65
N ASP A 498 -4.90 -24.02 -0.84
CA ASP A 498 -5.97 -23.85 0.17
C ASP A 498 -5.50 -23.18 1.50
N MET A 499 -4.44 -22.37 1.38
CA MET A 499 -3.73 -21.63 2.44
C MET A 499 -4.05 -20.14 2.47
N PHE A 500 -4.95 -19.66 1.63
CA PHE A 500 -5.43 -18.27 1.63
C PHE A 500 -6.95 -18.18 1.81
N GLU A 501 -7.40 -17.23 2.62
CA GLU A 501 -8.81 -16.84 2.73
C GLU A 501 -8.92 -15.32 2.63
N TRP A 502 -9.98 -14.82 2.00
CA TRP A 502 -10.26 -13.38 1.90
C TRP A 502 -11.70 -13.11 2.30
N PHE A 503 -11.85 -12.24 3.30
CA PHE A 503 -13.14 -11.76 3.80
C PHE A 503 -13.28 -10.27 3.49
N VAL A 504 -14.50 -9.89 3.14
CA VAL A 504 -14.83 -8.48 2.90
C VAL A 504 -15.93 -8.09 3.86
N ILE A 505 -15.76 -7.00 4.58
CA ILE A 505 -16.73 -6.55 5.57
C ILE A 505 -17.33 -5.19 5.23
N SER A 506 -18.50 -4.95 5.79
CA SER A 506 -19.15 -3.65 5.87
C SER A 506 -19.82 -3.52 7.23
N PHE A 507 -19.90 -2.31 7.76
CA PHE A 507 -20.53 -2.02 9.04
C PHE A 507 -21.01 -0.56 9.06
N ASP A 508 -21.84 -0.22 10.04
CA ASP A 508 -22.39 1.12 10.19
C ASP A 508 -21.31 2.11 10.66
N LYS A 509 -20.72 2.85 9.71
CA LYS A 509 -19.65 3.83 9.98
C LYS A 509 -20.16 5.16 10.51
N GLU A 510 -21.44 5.46 10.32
CA GLU A 510 -22.05 6.75 10.67
C GLU A 510 -22.71 6.72 12.05
N VAL A 511 -22.77 5.53 12.68
CA VAL A 511 -23.31 5.35 14.01
C VAL A 511 -22.62 6.25 15.05
N SER A 512 -23.42 6.93 15.85
CA SER A 512 -22.89 7.73 16.96
C SER A 512 -22.29 6.82 18.05
N ALA A 513 -21.30 7.32 18.79
CA ALA A 513 -20.68 6.56 19.89
C ALA A 513 -21.71 6.06 20.94
N PRO A 514 -22.71 6.86 21.36
CA PRO A 514 -23.78 6.37 22.23
C PRO A 514 -24.58 5.23 21.61
N LYS A 515 -24.98 5.36 20.34
CA LYS A 515 -25.78 4.34 19.65
C LYS A 515 -25.00 3.04 19.42
N SER A 516 -23.71 3.15 19.14
CA SER A 516 -22.80 2.00 19.06
C SER A 516 -22.72 1.26 20.40
N LYS A 517 -22.54 1.99 21.52
CA LYS A 517 -22.54 1.40 22.87
C LYS A 517 -23.85 0.72 23.22
N GLU A 518 -24.99 1.33 22.87
CA GLU A 518 -26.32 0.75 23.06
C GLU A 518 -26.46 -0.60 22.33
N ARG A 519 -26.08 -0.67 21.05
CA ARG A 519 -26.10 -1.91 20.26
C ARG A 519 -25.21 -3.00 20.88
N MET A 520 -23.99 -2.63 21.27
CA MET A 520 -23.06 -3.56 21.94
C MET A 520 -23.57 -4.05 23.31
N ALA A 521 -24.36 -3.24 24.03
CA ALA A 521 -24.96 -3.64 25.30
C ALA A 521 -26.09 -4.64 25.07
N ARG A 522 -27.01 -4.34 24.14
CA ARG A 522 -28.10 -5.26 23.76
C ARG A 522 -27.60 -6.61 23.28
N PHE A 523 -26.54 -6.62 22.47
CA PHE A 523 -25.91 -7.87 22.04
C PHE A 523 -25.33 -8.67 23.22
N ARG A 524 -24.65 -8.01 24.16
CA ARG A 524 -24.12 -8.68 25.36
C ARG A 524 -25.23 -9.29 26.19
N GLU A 525 -26.29 -8.56 26.46
CA GLU A 525 -27.46 -9.04 27.19
C GLU A 525 -28.10 -10.26 26.51
N ALA A 526 -28.32 -10.20 25.19
CA ALA A 526 -28.88 -11.32 24.42
C ALA A 526 -27.96 -12.56 24.43
N LEU A 527 -26.64 -12.35 24.39
CA LEU A 527 -25.67 -13.44 24.46
C LEU A 527 -25.62 -14.08 25.85
N GLU A 528 -25.60 -13.29 26.92
CA GLU A 528 -25.62 -13.84 28.30
C GLU A 528 -26.90 -14.63 28.56
N GLY A 529 -28.07 -14.09 28.17
CA GLY A 529 -29.33 -14.84 28.28
C GLY A 529 -29.36 -16.12 27.43
N TYR A 530 -28.62 -16.18 26.32
CA TYR A 530 -28.42 -17.43 25.57
C TYR A 530 -27.49 -18.41 26.30
N LYS A 531 -26.37 -17.93 26.85
CA LYS A 531 -25.44 -18.77 27.61
C LYS A 531 -26.12 -19.43 28.81
N GLU A 532 -26.91 -18.68 29.57
CA GLU A 532 -27.67 -19.19 30.72
C GLU A 532 -28.60 -20.32 30.30
N LYS A 533 -29.38 -20.12 29.23
CA LYS A 533 -30.31 -21.13 28.70
C LYS A 533 -29.60 -22.40 28.25
N VAL A 534 -28.48 -22.29 27.53
CA VAL A 534 -27.75 -23.45 27.03
C VAL A 534 -27.04 -24.19 28.16
N ARG A 535 -26.44 -23.47 29.11
CA ARG A 535 -25.79 -24.08 30.29
C ARG A 535 -26.77 -24.79 31.21
N ALA A 536 -28.00 -24.28 31.33
CA ALA A 536 -29.06 -24.94 32.07
C ALA A 536 -29.41 -26.33 31.49
N VAL A 537 -29.18 -26.55 30.20
CA VAL A 537 -29.50 -27.82 29.51
C VAL A 537 -28.27 -28.73 29.39
N LEU A 538 -27.10 -28.18 29.07
CA LEU A 538 -25.90 -28.95 28.70
C LEU A 538 -24.76 -28.90 29.75
N GLY A 539 -24.95 -28.20 30.87
CA GLY A 539 -23.96 -28.05 31.94
C GLY A 539 -23.02 -26.84 31.79
N GLU A 540 -22.31 -26.50 32.87
CA GLU A 540 -21.49 -25.28 32.96
C GLU A 540 -20.13 -25.36 32.27
N GLU A 541 -19.64 -26.56 31.92
CA GLU A 541 -18.29 -26.77 31.38
C GLU A 541 -18.07 -26.22 29.96
N ILE A 542 -19.13 -25.74 29.29
CA ILE A 542 -19.04 -25.21 27.93
C ILE A 542 -18.39 -23.83 27.91
N SER A 543 -17.33 -23.70 27.10
CA SER A 543 -16.62 -22.42 26.92
C SER A 543 -17.51 -21.33 26.32
N ASP A 544 -17.37 -20.10 26.82
CA ASP A 544 -18.01 -18.90 26.28
C ASP A 544 -17.78 -18.71 24.78
N ARG A 545 -16.60 -19.12 24.30
CA ARG A 545 -16.23 -19.01 22.89
C ARG A 545 -17.10 -19.91 22.02
N TYR A 546 -17.33 -21.15 22.45
CA TYR A 546 -18.18 -22.09 21.74
C TYR A 546 -19.63 -21.60 21.72
N LEU A 547 -20.16 -21.13 22.85
CA LEU A 547 -21.51 -20.57 22.94
C LEU A 547 -21.71 -19.35 22.04
N LEU A 548 -20.71 -18.47 21.96
CA LEU A 548 -20.74 -17.34 21.02
C LEU A 548 -20.77 -17.81 19.55
N GLU A 549 -19.98 -18.83 19.21
CA GLU A 549 -19.96 -19.39 17.84
C GLU A 549 -21.32 -20.00 17.47
N GLN A 550 -21.96 -20.73 18.39
CA GLN A 550 -23.30 -21.29 18.21
C GLN A 550 -24.37 -20.19 18.11
N PHE A 551 -24.37 -19.23 19.03
CA PHE A 551 -25.29 -18.08 19.00
C PHE A 551 -25.24 -17.36 17.64
N CYS A 552 -24.04 -17.15 17.10
CA CYS A 552 -23.87 -16.52 15.79
C CYS A 552 -24.31 -17.42 14.63
N ALA A 553 -24.05 -18.73 14.67
CA ALA A 553 -24.47 -19.66 13.63
C ALA A 553 -26.00 -19.77 13.53
N GLU A 554 -26.70 -19.75 14.66
CA GLU A 554 -28.17 -19.78 14.71
C GLU A 554 -28.81 -18.48 14.18
N ARG A 555 -28.22 -17.32 14.49
CA ARG A 555 -28.87 -16.01 14.28
C ARG A 555 -28.36 -15.20 13.09
N MET A 556 -27.33 -15.67 12.40
CA MET A 556 -26.89 -15.02 11.17
C MET A 556 -27.91 -15.21 10.04
N SER A 557 -27.97 -14.26 9.12
CA SER A 557 -28.89 -14.26 7.98
C SER A 557 -28.23 -13.72 6.72
N THR A 558 -28.83 -13.96 5.56
CA THR A 558 -28.33 -13.44 4.29
C THR A 558 -28.59 -11.93 4.16
N ALA A 559 -27.62 -11.21 3.61
CA ALA A 559 -27.66 -9.77 3.39
C ALA A 559 -27.99 -9.43 1.94
N PHE A 560 -28.98 -8.56 1.75
CA PHE A 560 -29.35 -7.95 0.49
C PHE A 560 -29.74 -6.48 0.75
N THR A 561 -29.84 -5.71 -0.33
CA THR A 561 -30.39 -4.35 -0.32
C THR A 561 -31.79 -4.39 -0.95
N GLU A 562 -32.69 -3.53 -0.49
CA GLU A 562 -34.01 -3.37 -1.11
C GLU A 562 -34.05 -2.08 -1.93
N ALA A 563 -34.39 -2.20 -3.20
CA ALA A 563 -34.66 -1.05 -4.06
C ALA A 563 -35.98 -0.37 -3.66
N ARG A 564 -36.22 0.86 -4.14
CA ARG A 564 -37.43 1.64 -3.81
C ARG A 564 -38.75 0.92 -4.15
N ASN A 565 -38.71 -0.01 -5.11
CA ASN A 565 -39.84 -0.83 -5.55
C ASN A 565 -39.97 -2.16 -4.78
N GLY A 566 -39.19 -2.37 -3.71
CA GLY A 566 -39.18 -3.60 -2.92
C GLY A 566 -38.39 -4.76 -3.53
N VAL A 567 -37.79 -4.58 -4.71
CA VAL A 567 -36.95 -5.63 -5.33
C VAL A 567 -35.65 -5.78 -4.55
N LYS A 568 -35.33 -7.02 -4.18
CA LYS A 568 -34.06 -7.36 -3.56
C LYS A 568 -32.94 -7.31 -4.61
N ILE A 569 -31.85 -6.65 -4.26
CA ILE A 569 -30.63 -6.59 -5.08
C ILE A 569 -29.43 -7.06 -4.25
N PRO A 570 -28.36 -7.57 -4.90
CA PRO A 570 -27.16 -7.99 -4.21
C PRO A 570 -26.60 -6.90 -3.28
N TYR A 571 -26.09 -7.30 -2.12
CA TYR A 571 -25.52 -6.35 -1.16
C TYR A 571 -24.19 -5.74 -1.63
N SER A 572 -23.41 -6.49 -2.43
CA SER A 572 -22.07 -6.10 -2.81
C SER A 572 -22.02 -5.10 -3.96
N ILE A 573 -20.91 -4.36 -4.08
CA ILE A 573 -20.62 -3.55 -5.27
C ILE A 573 -20.47 -4.45 -6.52
N ALA A 574 -20.64 -3.86 -7.71
CA ALA A 574 -20.65 -4.56 -8.99
C ALA A 574 -19.43 -5.48 -9.22
N ASN A 575 -18.24 -5.08 -8.76
CA ASN A 575 -17.01 -5.87 -8.91
C ASN A 575 -17.04 -7.24 -8.21
N PHE A 576 -17.88 -7.41 -7.17
CA PHE A 576 -18.06 -8.70 -6.49
C PHE A 576 -19.24 -9.51 -7.04
N GLN A 577 -20.02 -8.96 -7.97
CA GLN A 577 -21.22 -9.60 -8.53
C GLN A 577 -20.92 -10.58 -9.67
N SER A 578 -19.64 -10.78 -10.01
CA SER A 578 -19.23 -11.74 -11.04
C SER A 578 -19.28 -13.19 -10.52
N ARG A 579 -19.35 -14.15 -11.46
CA ARG A 579 -19.29 -15.60 -11.15
C ARG A 579 -18.00 -16.05 -10.44
N GLN A 580 -16.99 -15.17 -10.41
CA GLN A 580 -15.74 -15.35 -9.68
C GLN A 580 -15.96 -15.56 -8.18
N PHE A 581 -17.00 -14.96 -7.60
CA PHE A 581 -17.20 -14.93 -6.16
C PHE A 581 -18.57 -15.47 -5.73
N PRO A 582 -18.68 -16.05 -4.52
CA PRO A 582 -19.98 -16.29 -3.90
C PRO A 582 -20.79 -15.00 -3.78
N GLN A 583 -22.08 -15.08 -4.15
CA GLN A 583 -22.98 -13.93 -4.14
C GLN A 583 -23.65 -13.69 -2.78
N ILE A 584 -23.61 -14.68 -1.88
CA ILE A 584 -24.13 -14.56 -0.52
C ILE A 584 -23.20 -13.75 0.36
N TRP A 585 -23.79 -12.78 1.04
CA TRP A 585 -23.18 -12.01 2.13
C TRP A 585 -23.97 -12.28 3.41
N ILE A 586 -23.29 -12.31 4.55
CA ILE A 586 -23.90 -12.69 5.83
C ILE A 586 -23.99 -11.48 6.76
N ARG A 587 -25.18 -11.22 7.30
CA ARG A 587 -25.40 -10.35 8.46
C ARG A 587 -24.93 -11.07 9.72
N SER A 588 -23.87 -10.58 10.34
CA SER A 588 -23.37 -11.13 11.58
C SER A 588 -24.18 -10.54 12.76
N PRO A 589 -24.70 -11.38 13.67
CA PRO A 589 -25.38 -10.89 14.87
C PRO A 589 -24.41 -10.35 15.93
N ALA A 590 -23.09 -10.48 15.69
CA ALA A 590 -22.06 -10.07 16.61
C ALA A 590 -21.80 -8.56 16.54
N GLU A 591 -21.97 -7.87 17.67
CA GLU A 591 -21.84 -6.42 17.81
C GLU A 591 -20.71 -6.09 18.80
N TYR A 592 -19.47 -6.02 18.33
CA TYR A 592 -18.30 -5.72 19.17
C TYR A 592 -17.29 -4.82 18.44
N PHE A 593 -16.34 -4.25 19.21
CA PHE A 593 -15.26 -3.38 18.69
C PHE A 593 -15.74 -2.12 17.93
N GLY A 594 -16.99 -1.69 18.12
CA GLY A 594 -17.58 -0.58 17.39
C GLY A 594 -18.03 -0.92 15.96
N GLU A 595 -17.77 -2.14 15.48
CA GLU A 595 -18.21 -2.66 14.17
C GLU A 595 -19.65 -3.17 14.28
N THR A 596 -20.62 -2.25 14.31
CA THR A 596 -22.03 -2.61 14.49
C THR A 596 -22.77 -2.89 13.19
N ARG A 597 -23.79 -3.77 13.23
CA ARG A 597 -24.54 -4.25 12.04
C ARG A 597 -23.61 -4.81 10.96
N LYS A 598 -22.61 -5.58 11.38
CA LYS A 598 -21.56 -6.08 10.50
C LYS A 598 -22.11 -7.06 9.47
N ILE A 599 -21.71 -6.87 8.21
CA ILE A 599 -21.99 -7.76 7.09
C ILE A 599 -20.66 -8.27 6.57
N VAL A 600 -20.59 -9.57 6.25
CA VAL A 600 -19.37 -10.24 5.82
C VAL A 600 -19.63 -11.02 4.52
N GLY A 601 -18.88 -10.70 3.48
CA GLY A 601 -18.72 -11.49 2.26
C GLY A 601 -17.49 -12.37 2.33
N PHE A 602 -17.52 -13.49 1.59
CA PHE A 602 -16.44 -14.47 1.56
C PHE A 602 -15.92 -14.74 0.13
N PRO A 603 -15.29 -13.75 -0.54
CA PRO A 603 -14.82 -13.92 -1.92
C PRO A 603 -13.92 -15.14 -2.11
N LEU A 604 -13.01 -15.40 -1.17
CA LEU A 604 -12.12 -16.56 -1.21
C LEU A 604 -12.19 -17.35 0.10
N LEU A 605 -12.60 -18.60 -0.05
CA LEU A 605 -12.58 -19.64 0.97
C LEU A 605 -11.97 -20.90 0.38
N ARG A 606 -11.62 -21.84 1.28
CA ARG A 606 -11.32 -23.22 0.87
C ARG A 606 -12.44 -23.77 0.00
N LYS A 607 -12.06 -24.52 -1.04
CA LYS A 607 -12.97 -25.02 -2.07
C LYS A 607 -14.24 -25.67 -1.50
N LYS A 608 -14.09 -26.50 -0.47
CA LYS A 608 -15.22 -27.19 0.21
C LYS A 608 -16.32 -26.26 0.77
N TYR A 609 -16.00 -25.01 1.09
CA TYR A 609 -16.98 -24.01 1.54
C TYR A 609 -17.39 -23.07 0.41
N ARG A 610 -16.48 -22.78 -0.53
CA ARG A 610 -16.73 -21.90 -1.68
C ARG A 610 -17.72 -22.50 -2.66
N ASP A 611 -17.56 -23.79 -3.00
CA ASP A 611 -18.41 -24.50 -3.97
C ASP A 611 -19.90 -24.48 -3.61
N PRO A 612 -20.33 -24.84 -2.38
CA PRO A 612 -21.74 -24.74 -2.01
C PRO A 612 -22.22 -23.28 -1.99
N LEU A 613 -21.39 -22.32 -1.55
CA LEU A 613 -21.79 -20.91 -1.51
C LEU A 613 -22.00 -20.30 -2.91
N LYS A 614 -21.19 -20.68 -3.90
CA LYS A 614 -21.36 -20.22 -5.30
C LYS A 614 -22.64 -20.72 -5.95
N LYS A 615 -23.25 -21.81 -5.45
CA LYS A 615 -24.50 -22.37 -5.96
C LYS A 615 -25.75 -21.66 -5.44
N LEU A 616 -25.62 -20.90 -4.36
CA LEU A 616 -26.75 -20.22 -3.74
C LEU A 616 -26.98 -18.86 -4.40
N ALA A 617 -28.25 -18.48 -4.55
CA ALA A 617 -28.61 -17.12 -4.95
C ALA A 617 -28.25 -16.10 -3.86
N PHE A 618 -28.07 -14.83 -4.23
CA PHE A 618 -27.60 -13.77 -3.33
C PHE A 618 -28.53 -13.53 -2.13
N ASP A 619 -29.82 -13.88 -2.25
CA ASP A 619 -30.86 -13.69 -1.23
C ASP A 619 -31.31 -15.01 -0.58
N GLN A 620 -30.69 -16.14 -0.93
CA GLN A 620 -31.00 -17.45 -0.37
C GLN A 620 -30.36 -17.62 1.02
N GLU A 621 -31.10 -18.25 1.94
CA GLU A 621 -30.57 -18.62 3.26
C GLU A 621 -29.73 -19.90 3.20
N ILE A 622 -28.71 -19.96 4.06
CA ILE A 622 -27.84 -21.14 4.16
C ILE A 622 -28.50 -22.15 5.10
N SER A 623 -28.89 -23.31 4.58
CA SER A 623 -29.55 -24.39 5.33
C SER A 623 -28.56 -25.37 5.98
N ASP A 624 -27.39 -25.59 5.37
CA ASP A 624 -26.37 -26.53 5.87
C ASP A 624 -25.77 -26.06 7.22
N PRO A 625 -26.01 -26.79 8.33
CA PRO A 625 -25.52 -26.42 9.66
C PRO A 625 -23.99 -26.33 9.77
N ASP A 626 -23.25 -27.19 9.07
CA ASP A 626 -21.79 -27.22 9.12
C ASP A 626 -21.18 -26.04 8.39
N LEU A 627 -21.75 -25.70 7.22
CA LEU A 627 -21.39 -24.49 6.49
C LEU A 627 -21.74 -23.25 7.32
N ARG A 628 -22.91 -23.22 7.95
CA ARG A 628 -23.32 -22.13 8.84
C ARG A 628 -22.32 -21.93 9.98
N ALA A 629 -21.99 -22.99 10.71
CA ALA A 629 -21.02 -22.93 11.80
C ALA A 629 -19.63 -22.49 11.31
N ALA A 630 -19.19 -22.99 10.14
CA ALA A 630 -17.91 -22.60 9.54
C ALA A 630 -17.82 -21.12 9.17
N LEU A 631 -18.92 -20.52 8.71
CA LEU A 631 -18.99 -19.11 8.36
C LEU A 631 -19.12 -18.22 9.59
N ALA A 632 -19.91 -18.62 10.58
CA ALA A 632 -20.01 -17.91 11.86
C ALA A 632 -18.63 -17.76 12.54
N ARG A 633 -17.83 -18.83 12.58
CA ARG A 633 -16.45 -18.78 13.12
C ARG A 633 -15.55 -17.77 12.40
N ARG A 634 -15.74 -17.61 11.09
CA ARG A 634 -14.96 -16.67 10.26
C ARG A 634 -15.46 -15.26 10.37
N ALA A 635 -16.77 -15.04 10.33
CA ALA A 635 -17.40 -13.74 10.56
C ALA A 635 -17.02 -13.16 11.93
N LEU A 636 -16.89 -14.03 12.95
CA LEU A 636 -16.43 -13.64 14.28
C LEU A 636 -14.96 -13.17 14.35
N ARG A 637 -14.17 -13.48 13.33
CA ARG A 637 -12.76 -13.11 13.22
C ARG A 637 -12.52 -12.04 12.14
N ALA A 638 -13.53 -11.75 11.32
CA ALA A 638 -13.50 -10.72 10.30
C ALA A 638 -13.68 -9.34 10.97
N THR A 639 -12.59 -8.58 11.06
CA THR A 639 -12.55 -7.22 11.62
C THR A 639 -11.47 -6.41 10.91
N VAL A 640 -11.68 -5.09 10.82
CA VAL A 640 -10.65 -4.12 10.40
C VAL A 640 -10.16 -3.24 11.56
N GLN A 641 -10.67 -3.49 12.77
CA GLN A 641 -10.36 -2.74 14.00
C GLN A 641 -8.87 -2.43 14.23
N PRO A 642 -7.89 -3.33 13.99
CA PRO A 642 -6.49 -2.99 14.24
C PRO A 642 -6.00 -1.86 13.33
N VAL A 643 -6.39 -1.89 12.05
CA VAL A 643 -6.06 -0.83 11.09
C VAL A 643 -6.82 0.45 11.44
N SER A 644 -8.12 0.37 11.74
CA SER A 644 -8.91 1.54 12.14
C SER A 644 -8.36 2.22 13.40
N THR A 645 -7.91 1.43 14.38
CA THR A 645 -7.29 1.93 15.62
C THR A 645 -5.97 2.64 15.33
N PHE A 646 -5.12 2.06 14.49
CA PHE A 646 -3.89 2.70 14.06
C PHE A 646 -4.16 4.01 13.30
N MET A 647 -5.06 4.00 12.32
CA MET A 647 -5.42 5.19 11.54
C MET A 647 -6.07 6.30 12.37
N ALA A 648 -6.86 5.94 13.38
CA ALA A 648 -7.41 6.90 14.34
C ALA A 648 -6.28 7.52 15.17
N SER A 649 -5.39 6.69 15.72
CA SER A 649 -4.24 7.17 16.50
C SER A 649 -3.32 8.06 15.66
N LEU A 650 -3.07 7.69 14.40
CA LEU A 650 -2.31 8.47 13.43
C LEU A 650 -2.93 9.86 13.26
N ARG A 651 -4.23 9.92 12.90
CA ARG A 651 -4.97 11.18 12.69
C ARG A 651 -4.93 12.13 13.90
N HIS A 652 -5.00 11.59 15.12
CA HIS A 652 -4.95 12.40 16.34
C HIS A 652 -3.54 12.88 16.70
N ARG A 653 -2.50 12.11 16.36
CA ARG A 653 -1.13 12.34 16.84
C ARG A 653 -0.15 12.82 15.80
N THR A 654 -0.50 12.86 14.52
CA THR A 654 0.37 13.43 13.50
C THR A 654 -0.31 14.63 12.86
N SER A 655 0.21 15.84 13.11
CA SER A 655 -0.35 17.08 12.54
C SER A 655 -0.55 17.06 11.03
N PRO A 656 0.33 16.42 10.21
CA PRO A 656 0.15 16.39 8.75
C PRO A 656 -1.05 15.57 8.29
N THR A 657 -1.59 14.72 9.17
CA THR A 657 -2.70 13.79 8.84
C THR A 657 -4.07 14.31 9.29
N LYS A 658 -4.12 15.51 9.88
CA LYS A 658 -5.39 16.17 10.20
C LYS A 658 -6.09 16.52 8.89
N ARG A 659 -7.34 16.09 8.73
CA ARG A 659 -8.15 16.46 7.57
C ARG A 659 -8.29 17.98 7.49
N ALA A 660 -8.26 18.53 6.29
CA ALA A 660 -8.78 19.86 6.01
C ALA A 660 -10.21 19.94 6.59
N GLY A 661 -10.43 20.87 7.52
CA GLY A 661 -11.72 20.99 8.19
C GLY A 661 -12.78 21.51 7.22
N GLY A 662 -13.76 20.69 6.85
CA GLY A 662 -14.94 21.15 6.11
C GLY A 662 -15.90 20.02 5.73
N LYS A 663 -17.06 19.94 6.41
CA LYS A 663 -18.24 19.16 5.99
C LYS A 663 -19.21 20.02 5.16
N GLY A 664 -18.72 20.89 4.28
CA GLY A 664 -19.60 21.78 3.52
C GLY A 664 -19.07 22.02 2.11
N SER A 665 -19.84 21.60 1.11
CA SER A 665 -19.60 21.91 -0.31
C SER A 665 -19.60 23.41 -0.63
N ARG A 666 -20.03 24.25 0.31
CA ARG A 666 -20.07 25.72 0.19
C ARG A 666 -18.76 26.44 0.52
N ASN A 667 -17.85 25.79 1.24
CA ASN A 667 -16.52 26.34 1.52
C ASN A 667 -15.53 25.45 0.78
N GLY A 668 -14.87 25.97 -0.25
CA GLY A 668 -13.83 25.25 -1.00
C GLY A 668 -12.76 24.65 -0.08
N PRO A 669 -11.86 23.79 -0.62
CA PRO A 669 -10.90 23.02 0.18
C PRO A 669 -10.17 23.89 1.21
N ALA A 670 -10.48 23.66 2.49
CA ALA A 670 -9.97 24.47 3.57
C ALA A 670 -8.47 24.21 3.77
N TYR A 671 -7.67 25.24 3.54
CA TYR A 671 -6.23 25.27 3.78
C TYR A 671 -5.83 24.68 5.15
N ILE A 672 -4.90 23.70 5.15
CA ILE A 672 -4.28 23.22 6.38
C ILE A 672 -3.14 24.18 6.76
N ASN A 673 -3.38 25.04 7.76
CA ASN A 673 -2.44 26.07 8.16
C ASN A 673 -1.13 25.47 8.74
N GLY A 674 0.02 25.84 8.17
CA GLY A 674 1.35 25.40 8.62
C GLY A 674 1.88 24.11 7.98
N ALA A 675 1.17 23.52 7.02
CA ALA A 675 1.59 22.35 6.27
C ALA A 675 2.29 22.76 4.97
N VAL A 676 3.63 22.73 4.97
CA VAL A 676 4.45 22.73 3.74
C VAL A 676 5.02 21.33 3.66
N PHE A 677 4.44 20.43 2.87
CA PHE A 677 4.87 19.04 2.87
C PHE A 677 5.18 18.56 1.45
N ASN A 678 6.47 18.42 1.19
CA ASN A 678 6.94 17.46 0.21
C ASN A 678 6.34 16.06 0.57
N PRO A 679 5.65 15.37 -0.35
CA PRO A 679 5.04 14.07 -0.11
C PRO A 679 6.00 13.02 0.48
N ALA A 680 7.27 13.05 0.10
CA ALA A 680 8.30 12.17 0.64
C ALA A 680 8.46 12.35 2.16
N VAL A 681 8.33 13.59 2.67
CA VAL A 681 8.39 13.87 4.11
C VAL A 681 7.15 13.32 4.81
N LEU A 682 5.96 13.40 4.20
CA LEU A 682 4.77 12.78 4.76
C LEU A 682 4.96 11.26 4.87
N MET A 683 5.40 10.60 3.80
CA MET A 683 5.70 9.16 3.80
C MET A 683 6.67 8.80 4.94
N ALA A 684 7.75 9.57 5.10
CA ALA A 684 8.70 9.39 6.19
C ALA A 684 8.08 9.52 7.58
N PHE A 685 7.21 10.52 7.80
CA PHE A 685 6.48 10.68 9.06
C PHE A 685 5.62 9.46 9.37
N LEU A 686 4.88 8.95 8.39
CA LEU A 686 3.99 7.81 8.56
C LEU A 686 4.79 6.54 8.88
N ASN A 687 5.91 6.31 8.19
CA ASN A 687 6.81 5.19 8.46
C ASN A 687 7.44 5.27 9.85
N ILE A 688 7.94 6.45 10.25
CA ILE A 688 8.48 6.69 11.60
C ILE A 688 7.42 6.45 12.66
N TYR A 689 6.22 6.98 12.47
CA TYR A 689 5.11 6.82 13.41
C TYR A 689 4.68 5.35 13.54
N ARG A 690 4.57 4.61 12.42
CA ARG A 690 4.25 3.19 12.41
C ARG A 690 5.29 2.36 13.16
N ALA A 691 6.58 2.59 12.90
CA ALA A 691 7.66 1.92 13.63
C ALA A 691 7.57 2.24 15.14
N HIS A 692 7.29 3.49 15.50
CA HIS A 692 7.10 3.87 16.89
C HIS A 692 5.89 3.21 17.55
N TYR A 693 4.75 3.21 16.85
CA TYR A 693 3.51 2.56 17.27
C TYR A 693 3.74 1.07 17.58
N ASN A 694 4.50 0.37 16.73
CA ASN A 694 4.77 -1.05 16.88
C ASN A 694 5.77 -1.39 17.99
N TRP A 695 6.84 -0.61 18.13
CA TRP A 695 8.01 -1.02 18.91
C TRP A 695 8.20 -0.26 20.20
N PHE A 696 7.82 1.02 20.28
CA PHE A 696 8.18 1.89 21.41
C PHE A 696 7.01 2.28 22.31
N GLU A 697 5.76 2.10 21.85
CA GLU A 697 4.58 2.54 22.59
C GLU A 697 3.75 1.37 23.14
N PRO A 698 3.76 1.13 24.47
CA PRO A 698 2.86 0.17 25.09
C PRO A 698 1.42 0.65 24.96
N ARG A 699 0.53 -0.24 24.52
CA ARG A 699 -0.89 0.03 24.29
C ARG A 699 -1.75 -1.10 24.84
N GLN A 700 -2.92 -0.75 25.33
CA GLN A 700 -3.99 -1.71 25.54
C GLN A 700 -4.52 -2.17 24.18
N TYR A 701 -4.65 -3.47 23.99
CA TYR A 701 -5.23 -4.04 22.78
C TYR A 701 -5.85 -5.39 23.10
N LYS A 702 -7.08 -5.62 22.63
CA LYS A 702 -7.80 -6.89 22.75
C LYS A 702 -8.29 -7.30 21.37
N GLY A 703 -7.61 -8.28 20.78
CA GLY A 703 -8.00 -8.84 19.49
C GLY A 703 -9.30 -9.66 19.58
N PRO A 704 -9.99 -9.93 18.46
CA PRO A 704 -11.15 -10.80 18.42
C PRO A 704 -10.82 -12.22 18.91
N GLY A 705 -11.58 -12.70 19.90
CA GLY A 705 -11.42 -14.06 20.43
C GLY A 705 -10.22 -14.25 21.37
N ALA A 706 -9.66 -13.19 21.96
CA ALA A 706 -8.66 -13.31 23.02
C ALA A 706 -9.26 -14.01 24.28
N SER A 707 -8.92 -15.28 24.46
CA SER A 707 -9.05 -16.03 25.71
C SER A 707 -7.92 -15.62 26.65
N ALA A 708 -8.24 -15.20 27.88
CA ALA A 708 -7.38 -14.95 29.05
C ALA A 708 -5.96 -14.31 28.85
N GLY A 709 -5.64 -13.29 29.66
CA GLY A 709 -4.28 -12.70 29.73
C GLY A 709 -4.09 -11.35 29.03
N SER A 710 -5.17 -10.75 28.50
CA SER A 710 -5.20 -9.32 28.13
C SER A 710 -5.37 -8.40 29.33
N GLU A 711 -5.70 -8.99 30.48
CA GLU A 711 -5.79 -8.33 31.77
C GLU A 711 -5.02 -9.15 32.80
N ALA A 712 -4.33 -8.48 33.72
CA ALA A 712 -3.65 -9.07 34.87
C ALA A 712 -4.48 -8.81 36.14
N PRO A 713 -4.55 -9.76 37.09
CA PRO A 713 -5.22 -9.52 38.36
C PRO A 713 -4.62 -8.29 39.03
N VAL A 714 -5.49 -7.42 39.54
CA VAL A 714 -5.09 -6.29 40.38
C VAL A 714 -5.08 -6.80 41.81
N GLU A 715 -3.96 -6.62 42.52
CA GLU A 715 -3.92 -6.92 43.94
C GLU A 715 -5.02 -6.15 44.68
N GLU A 716 -5.79 -6.87 45.48
CA GLU A 716 -6.79 -6.29 46.36
C GLU A 716 -6.14 -5.23 47.25
N GLY A 717 -6.79 -4.08 47.38
CA GLY A 717 -6.24 -2.98 48.17
C GLY A 717 -7.07 -1.70 48.06
N MET A 718 -6.63 -0.67 48.77
CA MET A 718 -7.26 0.64 48.77
C MET A 718 -6.70 1.53 47.64
N SER A 719 -7.52 2.45 47.16
CA SER A 719 -7.19 3.53 46.24
C SER A 719 -7.57 4.85 46.88
N ALA A 720 -6.71 5.85 46.80
CA ALA A 720 -7.00 7.19 47.30
C ALA A 720 -7.83 7.97 46.28
N ILE A 721 -8.96 8.53 46.71
CA ILE A 721 -9.74 9.53 45.96
C ILE A 721 -9.57 10.86 46.67
N ARG A 722 -9.11 11.88 45.94
CA ARG A 722 -8.98 13.24 46.47
C ARG A 722 -10.36 13.86 46.67
N VAL A 723 -10.59 14.45 47.85
CA VAL A 723 -11.80 15.21 48.14
C VAL A 723 -11.77 16.49 47.29
N PRO A 724 -12.81 16.76 46.48
CA PRO A 724 -12.85 17.96 45.66
C PRO A 724 -12.69 19.22 46.51
N GLY A 725 -11.75 20.10 46.13
CA GLY A 725 -11.51 21.37 46.83
C GLY A 725 -10.58 21.30 48.04
N SER A 726 -10.07 20.12 48.43
CA SER A 726 -9.02 19.99 49.47
C SER A 726 -7.86 19.12 48.98
N ASP A 727 -6.77 19.06 49.75
CA ASP A 727 -5.65 18.13 49.54
C ASP A 727 -5.89 16.76 50.24
N GLU A 728 -7.00 16.61 50.94
CA GLU A 728 -7.34 15.37 51.65
C GLU A 728 -7.74 14.27 50.67
N THR A 729 -7.39 13.03 51.01
CA THR A 729 -7.78 11.86 50.23
C THR A 729 -8.50 10.84 51.10
N ILE A 730 -9.57 10.26 50.58
CA ILE A 730 -10.27 9.13 51.18
C ILE A 730 -9.80 7.82 50.54
N GLU A 731 -9.58 6.79 51.35
CA GLU A 731 -9.25 5.46 50.86
C GLU A 731 -10.53 4.68 50.52
N VAL A 732 -10.62 4.19 49.29
CA VAL A 732 -11.72 3.36 48.82
C VAL A 732 -11.21 2.02 48.28
N PRO A 733 -11.94 0.92 48.45
CA PRO A 733 -11.55 -0.36 47.86
C PRO A 733 -11.40 -0.25 46.34
N LYS A 734 -10.33 -0.82 45.78
CA LYS A 734 -10.17 -0.94 44.34
C LYS A 734 -11.30 -1.81 43.78
N ARG A 735 -12.18 -1.21 42.97
CA ARG A 735 -13.28 -1.92 42.29
C ARG A 735 -12.83 -2.83 41.13
N ALA A 736 -11.66 -2.57 40.56
CA ALA A 736 -11.15 -3.32 39.42
C ALA A 736 -10.40 -4.56 39.91
N THR A 737 -10.91 -5.76 39.62
CA THR A 737 -10.26 -7.04 39.90
C THR A 737 -9.18 -7.39 38.88
N THR A 738 -9.21 -6.74 37.71
CA THR A 738 -8.25 -6.95 36.62
C THR A 738 -7.83 -5.61 36.00
N SER A 739 -6.58 -5.54 35.49
CA SER A 739 -6.01 -4.37 34.83
C SER A 739 -5.50 -4.74 33.44
N PRO A 740 -5.69 -3.89 32.41
CA PRO A 740 -5.23 -4.21 31.07
C PRO A 740 -3.71 -4.35 30.99
N VAL A 741 -3.24 -5.40 30.31
CA VAL A 741 -1.81 -5.62 30.09
C VAL A 741 -1.32 -4.66 29.00
N MET A 742 -0.44 -3.73 29.38
CA MET A 742 0.18 -2.78 28.46
C MET A 742 1.38 -3.40 27.74
N LEU A 743 1.23 -3.70 26.45
CA LEU A 743 2.29 -4.24 25.59
C LEU A 743 2.41 -3.43 24.32
N THR A 744 3.58 -3.42 23.71
CA THR A 744 3.72 -2.93 22.34
C THR A 744 3.14 -3.98 21.38
N PRO A 745 2.66 -3.58 20.19
CA PRO A 745 2.25 -4.53 19.17
C PRO A 745 3.34 -5.57 18.82
N ALA A 746 4.62 -5.17 18.76
CA ALA A 746 5.73 -6.09 18.50
C ALA A 746 5.90 -7.17 19.57
N MET A 747 5.67 -6.82 20.84
CA MET A 747 5.68 -7.79 21.94
C MET A 747 4.51 -8.76 21.86
N ARG A 748 3.31 -8.30 21.45
CA ARG A 748 2.15 -9.18 21.23
C ARG A 748 2.31 -10.10 20.03
N LEU A 749 2.98 -9.63 18.98
CA LEU A 749 3.31 -10.41 17.80
C LEU A 749 4.35 -11.50 18.12
N GLY A 750 5.20 -11.27 19.12
CA GLY A 750 6.34 -12.13 19.44
C GLY A 750 7.62 -11.77 18.67
N ALA A 751 7.62 -10.64 17.95
CA ALA A 751 8.77 -10.12 17.22
C ALA A 751 9.78 -9.40 18.14
N ASP A 752 9.35 -8.96 19.32
CA ASP A 752 10.24 -8.46 20.37
C ASP A 752 10.33 -9.46 21.52
N SER A 753 11.55 -9.74 21.99
CA SER A 753 11.80 -10.74 23.03
C SER A 753 11.31 -10.25 24.39
N VAL A 754 10.40 -10.99 25.00
CA VAL A 754 10.08 -10.84 26.43
C VAL A 754 11.25 -11.42 27.22
N LYS A 755 12.01 -10.60 27.95
CA LYS A 755 13.08 -11.13 28.81
C LYS A 755 12.49 -12.13 29.81
N ALA A 756 13.03 -13.35 29.83
CA ALA A 756 12.53 -14.47 30.63
C ALA A 756 12.72 -14.33 32.16
N ASN A 757 13.38 -13.28 32.65
CA ASN A 757 13.89 -13.25 34.03
C ASN A 757 13.12 -12.29 34.95
N GLY A 758 11.79 -12.40 35.03
CA GLY A 758 10.96 -11.69 36.03
C GLY A 758 11.01 -10.15 36.02
N ARG A 759 11.78 -9.53 35.10
CA ARG A 759 11.86 -8.08 34.95
C ARG A 759 10.65 -7.57 34.18
N THR A 760 10.09 -6.45 34.64
CA THR A 760 8.97 -5.76 34.00
C THR A 760 9.19 -5.58 32.49
N ARG A 761 8.16 -5.95 31.72
CA ARG A 761 8.05 -5.83 30.27
C ARG A 761 8.30 -4.37 29.86
N LYS A 762 9.47 -4.06 29.29
CA LYS A 762 9.83 -2.68 28.90
C LYS A 762 10.15 -2.59 27.42
N ALA A 763 9.55 -1.62 26.75
CA ALA A 763 9.82 -1.31 25.35
C ALA A 763 11.30 -0.96 25.14
N PRO A 764 11.87 -1.20 23.95
CA PRO A 764 13.24 -0.80 23.63
C PRO A 764 13.45 0.71 23.81
N ASP A 765 14.66 1.12 24.22
CA ASP A 765 15.01 2.55 24.32
C ASP A 765 15.43 3.08 22.93
N PRO A 766 14.72 4.07 22.35
CA PRO A 766 15.07 4.66 21.06
C PRO A 766 16.53 5.14 20.99
N ARG A 767 17.10 5.63 22.10
CA ARG A 767 18.50 6.10 22.15
C ARG A 767 19.51 4.99 21.85
N ARG A 768 19.17 3.75 22.21
CA ARG A 768 20.02 2.57 21.98
C ARG A 768 19.77 1.95 20.61
N VAL A 769 18.59 2.17 20.04
CA VAL A 769 18.22 1.63 18.72
C VAL A 769 18.81 2.52 17.61
N LEU A 770 18.62 3.83 17.65
CA LEU A 770 18.85 4.71 16.49
C LEU A 770 20.30 4.76 15.96
N TYR A 771 21.31 4.46 16.77
CA TYR A 771 22.71 4.62 16.37
C TYR A 771 23.39 3.32 15.94
N ARG A 772 22.66 2.21 15.93
CA ARG A 772 23.18 0.91 15.48
C ARG A 772 23.10 0.78 13.96
N PRO A 773 23.98 -0.02 13.33
CA PRO A 773 24.08 -0.13 11.88
C PRO A 773 23.02 -1.08 11.28
N TRP A 774 21.73 -0.91 11.63
CA TRP A 774 20.65 -1.88 11.37
C TRP A 774 20.52 -2.34 9.93
N LEU A 775 20.81 -1.47 8.95
CA LEU A 775 20.79 -1.83 7.53
C LEU A 775 21.70 -3.02 7.22
N TYR A 776 22.78 -3.17 7.98
CA TYR A 776 23.78 -4.22 7.81
C TYR A 776 23.56 -5.42 8.74
N HIS A 777 22.46 -5.46 9.50
CA HIS A 777 22.22 -6.51 10.51
C HIS A 777 22.38 -7.92 9.92
N GLY A 778 23.12 -8.79 10.62
CA GLY A 778 23.44 -10.15 10.15
C GLY A 778 24.59 -10.24 9.14
N THR A 779 25.15 -9.13 8.65
CA THR A 779 26.25 -9.14 7.68
C THR A 779 27.63 -8.93 8.33
N PRO A 780 28.74 -9.20 7.63
CA PRO A 780 30.07 -8.85 8.10
C PRO A 780 30.27 -7.36 8.43
N LEU A 781 29.60 -6.44 7.71
CA LEU A 781 29.67 -4.99 7.98
C LEU A 781 29.09 -4.62 9.35
N TRP A 782 28.02 -5.29 9.78
CA TRP A 782 27.44 -5.07 11.11
C TRP A 782 28.45 -5.32 12.22
N LYS A 783 29.15 -6.47 12.18
CA LYS A 783 30.18 -6.81 13.18
C LYS A 783 31.26 -5.74 13.22
N LYS A 784 31.76 -5.30 12.06
CA LYS A 784 32.81 -4.27 11.97
C LYS A 784 32.37 -2.93 12.57
N PHE A 785 31.15 -2.48 12.29
CA PHE A 785 30.63 -1.23 12.84
C PHE A 785 30.32 -1.30 14.34
N GLU A 786 29.87 -2.44 14.87
CA GLU A 786 29.63 -2.64 16.31
C GLU A 786 30.94 -2.73 17.11
N THR A 787 31.98 -3.37 16.56
CA THR A 787 33.29 -3.47 17.23
C THR A 787 34.15 -2.21 17.09
N ARG A 788 33.70 -1.23 16.31
CA ARG A 788 34.46 -0.02 16.02
C ARG A 788 34.55 0.87 17.25
#